data_AF-A0A0U1M8I6-F1
#
_entry.id   AF-A0A0U1M8I6-F1
#
_cell.length_a   1.000
_cell.length_b   1.000
_cell.length_c   1.000
_cell.angle_alpha   90.00
_cell.angle_beta   90.00
_cell.angle_gamma   90.00
#
_symmetry.space_group_name_H-M   'P 1'
#
loop_
_entity.id
_entity.type
_entity.pdbx_description
1 polymer ?
#
loop_
_entity_poly.entity_id
_entity_poly.type
_entity_poly.pdbx_seq_one_letter_code
_entity_poly.pdbx_strand_id
1 'polypeptide(L)'
;MANYRNKAKAETAKRLLAQLINEGLVDEYLSPWSVSAQKSHLCITNKDDAARSIQVTVIDRFESRSQWRPNDFEVPVVLKNKQIKTEEDDPGSIWEFIQPWLNCDGATGKEIAGELRNSVAMLEKWMEISATRPVLSIESSFLSWEQSLITGHPTHPACTSFHRTCFAHEMLEPVGPDELPAMLNPGLTFVALPRSSVRVSGSFEQLTRPLKQLFGIPPLAPEEKEKITVPCLLQQLPAVLKLFPDAEVIKSVPSCAQAQAAIRTITVPGFQFDIKFSLACLITSAIRALPCWAAAVAPELTDILKRLFPEDLWVFGEVAAVTGSQENLAEARHLTCILRENLESRAEENNETLILASALMERPLGGDRTYAEILFDLESEEDKIQWFASYVQPLLRLALDPLQRYGIGCEFHAQNTVARICRKSKLIKGFAVRDLAGIKIHKPTLERQGGIDLSNIDPLCTDNIHTVWDRLHHALIQNNIGYMMYALGLEKTDRAWTIVRSMLSDILSDGDGKDVYHYFVKDTMPFKCFLNMRMGVSFGSSIVLREKNVPNVLSEKPRWLIQISLAASKNAANLIMPEEASPELRAVDREAITGSLVEGVRPYGQVPEVSRELNPYPAILPQKFIADLERFNEALATAYINIIPRWWKDTEAKFFNRMPLEPRVEALLRWIERSSDEGIMRPFSGNQGNLRPDILIPIGAGHKTPEFRVCEINARFPINFLHYTATANEALAGCKWPSDSLEPATKHTQLFDSLLELFNPEYPIHFVRDKAGMSQDSPLFGWLASRTGMRPRIVSSADLRLVPDSIRKTGFILCCVWGADPVVVGSIDGERTVPNLIDLNGELVEEVHQIGLQLFDYELFALPTEMVHHIALCCRNDLRSVFIAHDKRILGIILQELDALVHTHQVLSVTQAQLLREHIVPTILPGSPEFQELISQARRDPETKNGYILKPIREARGTGILLGRDISTTQWEEILASMESSSSGIDSSTEKMYVLQPLIKLRVFDWFWDEERKIRKSRVVGTYYSVNGRFAGLGIWRTGVVAEDVISASTKDTSAVLSVVLGESQGEHS
;
A
#
# COMPACT_ATOMS: atom_id res chain seq x y z
N MET A 1 20.44 33.39 29.41
CA MET A 1 20.35 31.98 29.85
C MET A 1 19.65 31.21 28.76
N ALA A 2 20.19 30.06 28.34
CA ALA A 2 19.53 29.23 27.34
C ALA A 2 18.16 28.78 27.89
N ASN A 3 17.09 28.92 27.10
CA ASN A 3 15.73 28.58 27.52
C ASN A 3 15.50 27.06 27.37
N TYR A 4 16.19 26.25 28.19
CA TYR A 4 16.09 24.78 28.13
C TYR A 4 14.69 24.28 28.47
N ARG A 5 13.98 24.96 29.39
CA ARG A 5 12.60 24.66 29.72
C ARG A 5 11.68 24.68 28.51
N ASN A 6 11.74 25.71 27.67
CA ASN A 6 10.90 25.79 26.46
C ASN A 6 11.26 24.72 25.44
N LYS A 7 12.55 24.37 25.30
CA LYS A 7 12.98 23.26 24.44
C LYS A 7 12.47 21.91 24.95
N ALA A 8 12.51 21.68 26.26
CA ALA A 8 11.99 20.47 26.88
C ALA A 8 10.46 20.35 26.71
N LYS A 9 9.72 21.43 26.97
CA LYS A 9 8.27 21.51 26.70
C LYS A 9 7.94 21.17 25.25
N ALA A 10 8.61 21.83 24.31
CA ALA A 10 8.40 21.59 22.89
C ALA A 10 8.68 20.13 22.50
N GLU A 11 9.78 19.53 22.98
CA GLU A 11 10.11 18.13 22.69
C GLU A 11 9.04 17.16 23.23
N THR A 12 8.59 17.35 24.47
CA THR A 12 7.52 16.52 25.06
C THR A 12 6.18 16.70 24.35
N ALA A 13 5.79 17.93 24.02
CA ALA A 13 4.55 18.22 23.31
C ALA A 13 4.54 17.61 21.89
N LYS A 14 5.61 17.79 21.11
CA LYS A 14 5.75 17.19 19.77
C LYS A 14 5.60 15.67 19.80
N ARG A 15 6.21 15.01 20.79
CA ARG A 15 6.14 13.56 20.96
C ARG A 15 4.75 13.08 21.37
N LEU A 16 4.05 13.84 22.24
CA LEU A 16 2.66 13.58 22.58
C LEU A 16 1.76 13.62 21.35
N LEU A 17 1.87 14.68 20.54
CA LEU A 17 1.06 14.85 19.33
C LEU A 17 1.29 13.72 18.32
N ALA A 18 2.55 13.38 18.02
CA ALA A 18 2.89 12.28 17.12
C ALA A 18 2.24 10.96 17.56
N GLN A 19 2.28 10.68 18.87
CA GLN A 19 1.77 9.44 19.43
C GLN A 19 0.24 9.36 19.42
N LEU A 20 -0.45 10.46 19.74
CA LEU A 20 -1.92 10.53 19.66
C LEU A 20 -2.42 10.18 18.27
N ILE A 21 -1.77 10.73 17.23
CA ILE A 21 -2.14 10.49 15.84
C ILE A 21 -1.78 9.06 15.42
N ASN A 22 -0.55 8.60 15.68
CA ASN A 22 -0.10 7.27 15.25
C ASN A 22 -0.87 6.11 15.90
N GLU A 23 -1.32 6.26 17.15
CA GLU A 23 -2.21 5.27 17.79
C GLU A 23 -3.68 5.38 17.30
N GLY A 24 -4.02 6.47 16.60
CA GLY A 24 -5.37 6.81 16.16
C GLY A 24 -6.32 7.08 17.32
N LEU A 25 -5.82 7.78 18.34
CA LEU A 25 -6.61 8.26 19.48
C LEU A 25 -7.35 9.57 19.15
N VAL A 26 -6.98 10.21 18.05
CA VAL A 26 -7.53 11.47 17.54
C VAL A 26 -7.69 11.36 16.02
N ASP A 27 -8.53 12.21 15.44
CA ASP A 27 -8.67 12.38 14.00
C ASP A 27 -7.87 13.59 13.54
N GLU A 28 -7.21 13.51 12.40
CA GLU A 28 -6.42 14.60 11.82
C GLU A 28 -6.90 15.03 10.44
N TYR A 29 -6.81 16.34 10.17
CA TYR A 29 -7.11 16.94 8.89
C TYR A 29 -6.04 17.99 8.55
N LEU A 30 -5.36 17.83 7.42
CA LEU A 30 -4.37 18.78 6.95
C LEU A 30 -5.06 19.91 6.16
N SER A 31 -4.84 21.16 6.56
CA SER A 31 -5.37 22.32 5.82
C SER A 31 -4.68 22.48 4.46
N PRO A 32 -5.36 22.98 3.41
CA PRO A 32 -4.75 23.25 2.11
C PRO A 32 -3.51 24.14 2.21
N TRP A 33 -2.42 23.78 1.52
CA TRP A 33 -1.15 24.50 1.53
C TRP A 33 -1.33 25.95 1.04
N SER A 34 -0.87 26.92 1.84
CA SER A 34 -0.81 28.33 1.42
C SER A 34 0.62 28.69 0.99
N VAL A 35 0.80 28.98 -0.30
CA VAL A 35 2.09 29.38 -0.90
C VAL A 35 2.65 30.65 -0.23
N SER A 36 1.80 31.50 0.34
CA SER A 36 2.21 32.73 1.03
C SER A 36 2.82 32.51 2.42
N ALA A 37 2.58 31.36 3.06
CA ALA A 37 2.95 31.13 4.47
C ALA A 37 4.14 30.16 4.67
N GLN A 38 4.57 29.45 3.63
CA GLN A 38 5.60 28.38 3.69
C GLN A 38 5.39 27.32 4.79
N LYS A 39 4.18 27.22 5.35
CA LYS A 39 3.84 26.38 6.50
C LYS A 39 2.46 25.78 6.32
N SER A 40 2.31 24.49 6.62
CA SER A 40 1.01 23.82 6.69
C SER A 40 0.51 23.75 8.12
N HIS A 41 -0.80 23.67 8.29
CA HIS A 41 -1.39 23.40 9.60
C HIS A 41 -2.13 22.06 9.58
N LEU A 42 -1.86 21.24 10.59
CA LEU A 42 -2.63 20.05 10.89
C LEU A 42 -3.66 20.42 11.96
N CYS A 43 -4.92 20.11 11.70
CA CYS A 43 -6.01 20.23 12.65
C CYS A 43 -6.28 18.85 13.24
N ILE A 44 -6.11 18.71 14.55
CA ILE A 44 -6.40 17.50 15.31
C ILE A 44 -7.74 17.70 16.01
N THR A 45 -8.63 16.73 15.87
CA THR A 45 -10.04 16.77 16.29
C THR A 45 -10.49 15.43 16.84
N ASN A 46 -11.71 15.38 17.38
CA ASN A 46 -12.42 14.16 17.70
C ASN A 46 -13.82 14.25 17.08
N LYS A 47 -14.26 13.22 16.35
CA LYS A 47 -15.59 13.17 15.70
C LYS A 47 -16.77 13.46 16.63
N ASP A 48 -16.65 13.11 17.90
CA ASP A 48 -17.71 13.26 18.91
C ASP A 48 -17.64 14.60 19.66
N ASP A 49 -16.61 15.43 19.43
CA ASP A 49 -16.44 16.75 20.05
C ASP A 49 -16.13 17.84 19.01
N ALA A 50 -17.19 18.41 18.42
CA ALA A 50 -17.08 19.51 17.47
C ALA A 50 -16.67 20.86 18.12
N ALA A 51 -16.63 20.95 19.45
CA ALA A 51 -16.32 22.21 20.13
C ALA A 51 -14.81 22.43 20.31
N ARG A 52 -14.02 21.37 20.35
CA ARG A 52 -12.56 21.43 20.60
C ARG A 52 -11.76 21.05 19.35
N SER A 53 -10.63 21.73 19.12
CA SER A 53 -9.62 21.32 18.15
C SER A 53 -8.22 21.80 18.55
N ILE A 54 -7.19 21.10 18.09
CA ILE A 54 -5.79 21.54 18.19
C ILE A 54 -5.30 21.86 16.79
N GLN A 55 -4.77 23.04 16.59
CA GLN A 55 -4.06 23.40 15.36
C GLN A 55 -2.56 23.41 15.64
N VAL A 56 -1.81 22.59 14.91
CA VAL A 56 -0.34 22.51 15.00
C VAL A 56 0.26 22.81 13.63
N THR A 57 1.39 23.52 13.61
CA THR A 57 2.13 23.78 12.38
C THR A 57 2.98 22.57 12.03
N VAL A 58 2.97 22.19 10.75
CA VAL A 58 3.75 21.07 10.20
C VAL A 58 4.84 21.60 9.29
N ILE A 59 6.07 21.11 9.49
CA ILE A 59 7.28 21.61 8.81
C ILE A 59 7.35 21.12 7.36
N ASP A 60 6.82 19.93 7.04
CA ASP A 60 6.98 19.32 5.72
C ASP A 60 5.73 18.54 5.27
N ARG A 61 5.39 18.62 3.98
CA ARG A 61 4.18 18.01 3.39
C ARG A 61 4.54 16.66 2.77
N PHE A 62 4.66 15.62 3.58
CA PHE A 62 4.91 14.27 3.04
C PHE A 62 3.65 13.42 3.09
N GLU A 63 2.98 13.30 1.94
CA GLU A 63 1.81 12.44 1.73
C GLU A 63 2.18 10.94 1.67
N SER A 64 3.48 10.61 1.65
CA SER A 64 3.98 9.22 1.60
C SER A 64 4.22 8.58 2.97
N ARG A 65 4.07 9.30 4.09
CA ARG A 65 4.45 8.79 5.42
C ARG A 65 3.48 7.75 5.96
N SER A 66 4.05 6.69 6.51
CA SER A 66 3.31 5.66 7.26
C SER A 66 3.08 6.06 8.74
N GLN A 67 3.90 6.97 9.29
CA GLN A 67 3.84 7.43 10.69
C GLN A 67 4.31 8.88 10.82
N TRP A 68 3.72 9.63 11.76
CA TRP A 68 4.14 10.98 12.16
C TRP A 68 5.34 10.92 13.12
N ARG A 69 6.27 11.86 12.99
CA ARG A 69 7.47 11.97 13.81
C ARG A 69 7.49 13.28 14.61
N PRO A 70 8.16 13.35 15.78
CA PRO A 70 8.16 14.55 16.60
C PRO A 70 8.65 15.82 15.87
N ASN A 71 9.69 15.74 15.05
CA ASN A 71 10.24 16.89 14.33
C ASN A 71 9.37 17.34 13.14
N ASP A 72 8.24 16.69 12.91
CA ASP A 72 7.27 17.14 11.91
C ASP A 72 6.44 18.31 12.42
N PHE A 73 6.37 18.49 13.74
CA PHE A 73 5.52 19.47 14.41
C PHE A 73 6.34 20.64 14.95
N GLU A 74 5.80 21.85 14.84
CA GLU A 74 6.26 23.01 15.60
C GLU A 74 5.36 23.28 16.81
N VAL A 75 5.95 23.73 17.92
CA VAL A 75 5.26 24.10 19.17
C VAL A 75 5.67 25.56 19.50
N PRO A 76 4.76 26.44 19.98
CA PRO A 76 3.44 26.18 20.59
C PRO A 76 2.34 25.73 19.60
N VAL A 77 1.38 24.96 20.11
CA VAL A 77 0.14 24.62 19.40
C VAL A 77 -0.98 25.61 19.73
N VAL A 78 -2.00 25.68 18.89
CA VAL A 78 -3.20 26.50 19.15
C VAL A 78 -4.35 25.60 19.56
N LEU A 79 -4.74 25.66 20.84
CA LEU A 79 -5.93 25.01 21.36
C LEU A 79 -7.16 25.89 21.07
N LYS A 80 -8.19 25.32 20.45
CA LYS A 80 -9.45 26.02 20.16
C LYS A 80 -10.60 25.36 20.90
N ASN A 81 -11.32 26.12 21.71
CA ASN A 81 -12.57 25.69 22.34
C ASN A 81 -13.66 26.71 21.99
N LYS A 82 -14.60 26.32 21.12
CA LYS A 82 -15.60 27.21 20.52
C LYS A 82 -14.92 28.42 19.84
N GLN A 83 -15.12 29.64 20.35
CA GLN A 83 -14.51 30.86 19.81
C GLN A 83 -13.18 31.23 20.48
N ILE A 84 -12.78 30.55 21.56
CA ILE A 84 -11.56 30.86 22.30
C ILE A 84 -10.40 30.11 21.67
N LYS A 85 -9.32 30.84 21.34
CA LYS A 85 -8.05 30.29 20.88
C LYS A 85 -6.96 30.64 21.88
N THR A 86 -6.17 29.64 22.28
CA THR A 86 -5.06 29.82 23.23
C THR A 86 -3.83 29.12 22.67
N GLU A 87 -2.69 29.80 22.68
CA GLU A 87 -1.39 29.16 22.40
C GLU A 87 -0.95 28.37 23.64
N GLU A 88 -0.52 27.13 23.44
CA GLU A 88 -0.08 26.25 24.52
C GLU A 88 1.18 25.48 24.12
N ASP A 89 2.11 25.37 25.05
CA ASP A 89 3.35 24.61 24.92
C ASP A 89 3.54 23.57 26.04
N ASP A 90 2.72 23.60 27.09
CA ASP A 90 2.76 22.62 28.17
C ASP A 90 2.07 21.32 27.74
N PRO A 91 2.80 20.19 27.66
CA PRO A 91 2.20 18.90 27.29
C PRO A 91 1.13 18.44 28.28
N GLY A 92 1.22 18.83 29.57
CA GLY A 92 0.20 18.53 30.58
C GLY A 92 -1.11 19.28 30.31
N SER A 93 -1.05 20.57 29.98
CA SER A 93 -2.22 21.35 29.56
C SER A 93 -2.83 20.84 28.25
N ILE A 94 -1.99 20.47 27.27
CA ILE A 94 -2.47 19.85 26.02
C ILE A 94 -3.20 18.54 26.32
N TRP A 95 -2.66 17.71 27.22
CA TRP A 95 -3.31 16.47 27.66
C TRP A 95 -4.65 16.71 28.37
N GLU A 96 -4.69 17.63 29.32
CA GLU A 96 -5.92 18.01 30.04
C GLU A 96 -7.00 18.55 29.09
N PHE A 97 -6.60 19.25 28.03
CA PHE A 97 -7.51 19.74 27.00
C PHE A 97 -8.16 18.61 26.19
N ILE A 98 -7.40 17.57 25.85
CA ILE A 98 -7.89 16.43 25.05
C ILE A 98 -8.44 15.28 25.90
N GLN A 99 -8.28 15.30 27.22
CA GLN A 99 -8.78 14.24 28.11
C GLN A 99 -10.23 13.82 27.82
N PRO A 100 -11.18 14.74 27.51
CA PRO A 100 -12.56 14.37 27.17
C PRO A 100 -12.70 13.54 25.88
N TRP A 101 -11.71 13.55 25.01
CA TRP A 101 -11.66 12.75 23.77
C TRP A 101 -11.20 11.32 24.03
N LEU A 102 -10.63 11.04 25.21
CA LEU A 102 -9.93 9.81 25.52
C LEU A 102 -10.74 8.96 26.50
N ASN A 103 -10.71 7.64 26.31
CA ASN A 103 -11.34 6.69 27.22
C ASN A 103 -10.46 6.44 28.46
N CYS A 104 -10.28 7.47 29.28
CA CYS A 104 -9.43 7.48 30.48
C CYS A 104 -10.21 8.07 31.66
N ASP A 105 -10.14 7.44 32.83
CA ASP A 105 -10.76 7.98 34.03
C ASP A 105 -10.08 9.27 34.52
N GLY A 106 -10.80 10.03 35.35
CA GLY A 106 -10.35 11.34 35.82
C GLY A 106 -9.08 11.33 36.68
N ALA A 107 -8.82 10.25 37.42
CA ALA A 107 -7.64 10.13 38.28
C ALA A 107 -6.41 9.78 37.44
N THR A 108 -6.51 8.76 36.59
CA THR A 108 -5.45 8.35 35.65
C THR A 108 -5.09 9.48 34.70
N GLY A 109 -6.07 10.27 34.25
CA GLY A 109 -5.81 11.44 33.40
C GLY A 109 -4.95 12.52 34.08
N LYS A 110 -5.14 12.76 35.38
CA LYS A 110 -4.32 13.70 36.16
C LYS A 110 -2.92 13.17 36.43
N GLU A 111 -2.78 11.87 36.68
CA GLU A 111 -1.47 11.23 36.81
C GLU A 111 -0.64 11.39 35.54
N ILE A 112 -1.24 11.11 34.38
CA ILE A 112 -0.58 11.27 33.07
C ILE A 112 -0.13 12.72 32.84
N ALA A 113 -0.98 13.71 33.14
CA ALA A 113 -0.59 15.12 33.04
C ALA A 113 0.61 15.45 33.95
N GLY A 114 0.64 14.89 35.16
CA GLY A 114 1.78 14.98 36.07
C GLY A 114 3.06 14.33 35.52
N GLU A 115 2.92 13.16 34.89
CA GLU A 115 4.03 12.44 34.26
C GLU A 115 4.66 13.20 33.08
N LEU A 116 3.83 13.87 32.28
CA LEU A 116 4.28 14.74 31.18
C LEU A 116 5.04 15.98 31.70
N ARG A 117 4.53 16.62 32.76
CA ARG A 117 5.21 17.77 33.36
C ARG A 117 6.53 17.36 34.05
N ASN A 118 6.57 16.19 34.67
CA ASN A 118 7.81 15.61 35.22
C ASN A 118 8.83 15.30 34.11
N SER A 119 8.40 14.75 32.98
CA SER A 119 9.25 14.55 31.78
C SER A 119 9.94 15.85 31.37
N VAL A 120 9.20 16.95 31.28
CA VAL A 120 9.75 18.28 30.94
C VAL A 120 10.81 18.72 31.95
N ALA A 121 10.51 18.64 33.25
CA ALA A 121 11.45 19.07 34.30
C ALA A 121 12.73 18.22 34.32
N MET A 122 12.60 16.91 34.13
CA MET A 122 13.75 16.00 34.03
C MET A 122 14.58 16.27 32.78
N LEU A 123 13.93 16.47 31.62
CA LEU A 123 14.64 16.78 30.37
C LEU A 123 15.38 18.12 30.44
N GLU A 124 14.79 19.15 31.07
CA GLU A 124 15.45 20.43 31.34
C GLU A 124 16.78 20.21 32.08
N LYS A 125 16.76 19.39 33.15
CA LYS A 125 17.98 19.05 33.89
C LYS A 125 18.99 18.24 33.06
N TRP A 126 18.52 17.29 32.26
CA TRP A 126 19.38 16.55 31.33
C TRP A 126 20.09 17.48 30.34
N MET A 127 19.40 18.50 29.83
CA MET A 127 19.99 19.53 28.96
C MET A 127 21.02 20.38 29.72
N GLU A 128 20.75 20.77 30.97
CA GLU A 128 21.72 21.49 31.82
C GLU A 128 23.00 20.68 32.02
N ILE A 129 22.88 19.41 32.38
CA ILE A 129 24.02 18.51 32.57
C ILE A 129 24.77 18.34 31.25
N SER A 130 24.06 18.11 30.14
CA SER A 130 24.68 17.94 28.83
C SER A 130 25.40 19.20 28.33
N ALA A 131 24.96 20.40 28.72
CA ALA A 131 25.60 21.65 28.33
C ALA A 131 27.04 21.78 28.88
N THR A 132 27.35 21.04 29.93
CA THR A 132 28.69 21.03 30.55
C THR A 132 29.61 19.95 29.98
N ARG A 133 29.11 19.12 29.07
CA ARG A 133 29.86 17.98 28.50
C ARG A 133 30.40 18.30 27.12
N PRO A 134 31.61 17.83 26.76
CA PRO A 134 32.16 18.00 25.43
C PRO A 134 31.42 17.14 24.40
N VAL A 135 31.50 17.53 23.13
CA VAL A 135 31.08 16.69 22.00
C VAL A 135 31.98 15.45 21.95
N LEU A 136 31.37 14.28 21.86
CA LEU A 136 32.08 13.00 21.84
C LEU A 136 32.77 12.74 20.50
N SER A 137 33.84 11.95 20.57
CA SER A 137 34.64 11.49 19.42
C SER A 137 34.76 9.98 19.42
N ILE A 138 35.35 9.41 18.36
CA ILE A 138 35.57 7.96 18.23
C ILE A 138 36.43 7.36 19.37
N GLU A 139 37.24 8.19 20.04
CA GLU A 139 38.09 7.81 21.17
C GLU A 139 37.38 7.89 22.53
N SER A 140 36.11 8.33 22.55
CA SER A 140 35.34 8.40 23.79
C SER A 140 34.95 7.01 24.29
N SER A 141 35.02 6.82 25.61
CA SER A 141 34.60 5.57 26.28
C SER A 141 33.15 5.18 25.98
N PHE A 142 32.85 3.88 26.06
CA PHE A 142 31.50 3.38 25.88
C PHE A 142 30.52 3.99 26.88
N LEU A 143 30.96 4.19 28.13
CA LEU A 143 30.15 4.85 29.16
C LEU A 143 29.81 6.30 28.81
N SER A 144 30.72 7.04 28.14
CA SER A 144 30.43 8.40 27.69
C SER A 144 29.33 8.40 26.63
N TRP A 145 29.34 7.44 25.71
CA TRP A 145 28.28 7.23 24.72
C TRP A 145 26.94 6.82 25.35
N GLU A 146 26.96 5.98 26.39
CA GLU A 146 25.76 5.65 27.17
C GLU A 146 25.12 6.87 27.82
N GLN A 147 25.94 7.80 28.30
CA GLN A 147 25.48 9.01 28.96
C GLN A 147 25.24 10.20 28.01
N SER A 148 25.44 10.03 26.69
CA SER A 148 25.27 11.09 25.69
C SER A 148 23.82 11.29 25.25
N LEU A 149 22.94 10.33 25.56
CA LEU A 149 21.52 10.45 25.29
C LEU A 149 20.95 11.59 26.13
N ILE A 150 20.36 12.59 25.50
CA ILE A 150 19.73 13.75 26.17
C ILE A 150 18.23 13.55 26.13
N THR A 151 17.68 13.44 24.93
CA THR A 151 16.23 13.38 24.71
C THR A 151 15.61 12.02 25.04
N GLY A 152 16.46 11.03 25.35
CA GLY A 152 16.05 9.69 25.77
C GLY A 152 15.75 8.77 24.58
N HIS A 153 15.11 7.63 24.86
CA HIS A 153 14.86 6.65 23.79
C HIS A 153 13.95 7.24 22.71
N PRO A 154 14.38 7.29 21.44
CA PRO A 154 13.66 7.97 20.38
C PRO A 154 12.31 7.36 20.01
N THR A 155 12.20 6.04 20.17
CA THR A 155 11.07 5.23 19.72
C THR A 155 10.62 4.21 20.76
N HIS A 156 10.68 4.52 22.07
CA HIS A 156 9.98 3.67 23.03
C HIS A 156 8.51 4.08 22.93
N PRO A 157 7.63 3.34 22.25
CA PRO A 157 6.40 3.92 21.74
C PRO A 157 5.33 4.15 22.80
N ALA A 158 5.61 3.92 24.11
CA ALA A 158 4.90 4.45 25.29
C ALA A 158 5.39 5.79 25.77
N CYS A 159 6.67 6.01 25.56
CA CYS A 159 7.48 6.97 26.27
C CYS A 159 8.01 8.05 25.35
N THR A 160 7.55 8.13 24.11
CA THR A 160 7.69 9.37 23.37
C THR A 160 7.08 10.50 24.20
N SER A 161 5.84 10.35 24.67
CA SER A 161 5.21 11.33 25.57
C SER A 161 5.87 11.41 26.95
N PHE A 162 6.25 10.27 27.56
CA PHE A 162 6.83 10.18 28.91
C PHE A 162 8.35 10.01 28.93
N HIS A 163 9.07 10.61 27.99
CA HIS A 163 10.51 10.43 27.92
C HIS A 163 11.16 11.08 29.15
N ARG A 164 12.18 10.45 29.72
CA ARG A 164 12.85 10.94 30.95
C ARG A 164 11.96 11.13 32.18
N THR A 165 10.67 10.75 32.14
CA THR A 165 9.83 10.70 33.34
C THR A 165 10.51 9.86 34.41
N CYS A 166 10.55 10.34 35.64
CA CYS A 166 11.14 9.66 36.77
C CYS A 166 10.36 9.99 38.05
N PHE A 167 9.69 8.97 38.60
CA PHE A 167 9.05 9.02 39.92
C PHE A 167 9.59 7.92 40.81
N ALA A 168 9.86 8.24 42.06
CA ALA A 168 10.05 7.24 43.09
C ALA A 168 8.72 6.57 43.43
N HIS A 169 8.75 5.26 43.63
CA HIS A 169 7.67 4.56 44.32
C HIS A 169 7.61 5.03 45.77
N GLU A 170 6.45 4.91 46.43
CA GLU A 170 6.23 5.24 47.86
C GLU A 170 7.20 4.58 48.85
N MET A 171 7.98 3.59 48.41
CA MET A 171 8.99 2.91 49.23
C MET A 171 10.34 3.63 49.22
N LEU A 172 10.54 4.59 48.32
CA LEU A 172 11.77 5.35 48.15
C LEU A 172 11.55 6.81 48.50
N GLU A 173 12.65 7.52 48.77
CA GLU A 173 12.62 8.98 48.86
C GLU A 173 12.18 9.61 47.53
N PRO A 174 11.43 10.74 47.56
CA PRO A 174 11.01 11.43 46.34
C PRO A 174 12.19 11.76 45.42
N VAL A 175 11.97 11.62 44.12
CA VAL A 175 12.99 11.88 43.09
C VAL A 175 12.54 13.03 42.21
N GLY A 176 13.32 14.10 42.18
CA GLY A 176 13.15 15.27 41.33
C GLY A 176 14.37 15.52 40.44
N PRO A 177 14.36 16.64 39.70
CA PRO A 177 15.46 17.02 38.82
C PRO A 177 16.79 17.22 39.56
N ASP A 178 16.77 17.67 40.82
CA ASP A 178 17.97 17.96 41.59
C ASP A 178 18.72 16.70 42.05
N GLU A 179 18.01 15.56 42.16
CA GLU A 179 18.59 14.27 42.50
C GLU A 179 19.24 13.55 41.29
N LEU A 180 18.98 14.02 40.06
CA LEU A 180 19.48 13.39 38.83
C LEU A 180 21.02 13.21 38.81
N PRO A 181 21.86 14.19 39.19
CA PRO A 181 23.31 14.00 39.25
C PRO A 181 23.75 12.87 40.19
N ALA A 182 23.03 12.67 41.31
CA ALA A 182 23.29 11.57 42.23
C ALA A 182 22.81 10.23 41.66
N MET A 183 21.73 10.22 40.88
CA MET A 183 21.29 9.02 40.15
C MET A 183 22.25 8.61 39.03
N LEU A 184 22.95 9.58 38.42
CA LEU A 184 23.97 9.31 37.41
C LEU A 184 25.31 8.85 38.00
N ASN A 185 25.55 9.15 39.28
CA ASN A 185 26.73 8.72 40.03
C ASN A 185 26.30 8.01 41.32
N PRO A 186 25.62 6.85 41.22
CA PRO A 186 24.97 6.24 42.36
C PRO A 186 25.97 5.67 43.37
N GLY A 187 25.55 5.65 44.64
CA GLY A 187 26.19 4.88 45.69
C GLY A 187 25.74 3.42 45.71
N LEU A 188 26.56 2.56 46.31
CA LEU A 188 26.26 1.15 46.55
C LEU A 188 26.16 0.86 48.03
N THR A 189 25.23 -0.02 48.40
CA THR A 189 25.14 -0.60 49.75
C THR A 189 25.27 -2.10 49.66
N PHE A 190 26.04 -2.68 50.56
CA PHE A 190 26.19 -4.12 50.72
C PHE A 190 25.38 -4.57 51.93
N VAL A 191 24.43 -5.49 51.70
CA VAL A 191 23.58 -6.05 52.76
C VAL A 191 23.90 -7.53 52.96
N ALA A 192 23.92 -7.99 54.21
CA ALA A 192 23.95 -9.40 54.56
C ALA A 192 22.52 -9.92 54.72
N LEU A 193 22.22 -11.06 54.13
CA LEU A 193 20.91 -11.72 54.17
C LEU A 193 21.07 -13.21 54.45
N PRO A 194 20.09 -13.88 55.09
CA PRO A 194 20.06 -15.33 55.14
C PRO A 194 20.01 -15.94 53.73
N ARG A 195 20.71 -17.05 53.50
CA ARG A 195 20.71 -17.78 52.23
C ARG A 195 19.32 -18.27 51.83
N SER A 196 18.49 -18.61 52.81
CA SER A 196 17.09 -19.00 52.58
C SER A 196 16.24 -17.87 51.98
N SER A 197 16.64 -16.62 52.15
CA SER A 197 15.92 -15.42 51.69
C SER A 197 16.26 -15.00 50.25
N VAL A 198 17.20 -15.70 49.59
CA VAL A 198 17.64 -15.38 48.23
C VAL A 198 17.69 -16.59 47.31
N ARG A 199 17.66 -16.35 46.01
CA ARG A 199 17.98 -17.34 44.97
C ARG A 199 19.19 -16.84 44.18
N VAL A 200 20.20 -17.68 44.03
CA VAL A 200 21.46 -17.36 43.34
C VAL A 200 21.50 -18.15 42.04
N SER A 201 21.82 -17.49 40.94
CA SER A 201 21.99 -18.08 39.61
C SER A 201 23.39 -17.79 39.08
N GLY A 202 24.04 -18.81 38.50
CA GLY A 202 25.44 -18.72 38.07
C GLY A 202 26.43 -18.53 39.24
N SER A 203 27.67 -18.15 38.93
CA SER A 203 28.77 -18.03 39.90
C SER A 203 28.79 -16.69 40.65
N PHE A 204 27.64 -16.17 41.05
CA PHE A 204 27.48 -14.79 41.57
C PHE A 204 28.42 -14.45 42.74
N GLU A 205 28.54 -15.33 43.74
CA GLU A 205 29.38 -15.07 44.91
C GLU A 205 30.87 -15.04 44.58
N GLN A 206 31.31 -15.85 43.61
CA GLN A 206 32.70 -15.86 43.14
C GLN A 206 33.00 -14.60 42.34
N LEU A 207 32.11 -14.22 41.41
CA LEU A 207 32.28 -13.08 40.53
C LEU A 207 32.15 -11.73 41.25
N THR A 208 31.47 -11.68 42.40
CA THR A 208 31.39 -10.46 43.23
C THR A 208 32.55 -10.31 44.24
N ARG A 209 33.46 -11.28 44.39
CA ARG A 209 34.60 -11.15 45.33
C ARG A 209 35.50 -9.95 45.02
N PRO A 210 35.88 -9.68 43.75
CA PRO A 210 36.72 -8.51 43.44
C PRO A 210 36.03 -7.19 43.81
N LEU A 211 34.71 -7.09 43.62
CA LEU A 211 33.92 -5.92 44.01
C LEU A 211 33.94 -5.72 45.53
N LYS A 212 33.77 -6.80 46.30
CA LYS A 212 33.84 -6.78 47.76
C LYS A 212 35.23 -6.36 48.26
N GLN A 213 36.29 -6.87 47.63
CA GLN A 213 37.67 -6.50 47.93
C GLN A 213 37.95 -5.03 47.61
N LEU A 214 37.50 -4.54 46.45
CA LEU A 214 37.66 -3.15 46.00
C LEU A 214 37.13 -2.15 47.04
N PHE A 215 36.01 -2.47 47.67
CA PHE A 215 35.40 -1.63 48.71
C PHE A 215 35.74 -2.02 50.14
N GLY A 216 36.65 -2.98 50.36
CA GLY A 216 37.08 -3.42 51.68
C GLY A 216 35.93 -4.02 52.53
N ILE A 217 35.06 -4.81 51.90
CA ILE A 217 34.00 -5.57 52.59
C ILE A 217 34.63 -6.83 53.19
N PRO A 218 34.56 -7.04 54.52
CA PRO A 218 35.14 -8.21 55.15
C PRO A 218 34.46 -9.50 54.65
N PRO A 219 35.19 -10.61 54.50
CA PRO A 219 34.55 -11.90 54.29
C PRO A 219 33.71 -12.26 55.51
N LEU A 220 32.54 -12.87 55.28
CA LEU A 220 31.68 -13.38 56.34
C LEU A 220 32.44 -14.39 57.20
N ALA A 221 32.24 -14.36 58.52
CA ALA A 221 32.92 -15.27 59.44
C ALA A 221 32.53 -16.74 59.18
N PRO A 222 33.35 -17.73 59.56
CA PRO A 222 33.03 -19.14 59.36
C PRO A 222 31.70 -19.59 59.98
N GLU A 223 31.29 -18.99 61.10
CA GLU A 223 29.97 -19.15 61.74
C GLU A 223 28.79 -18.51 60.97
N GLU A 224 29.05 -17.63 60.00
CA GLU A 224 28.04 -16.91 59.21
C GLU A 224 27.86 -17.48 57.79
N LYS A 225 28.23 -18.75 57.56
CA LYS A 225 28.08 -19.42 56.25
C LYS A 225 26.64 -19.46 55.72
N GLU A 226 25.66 -19.35 56.61
CA GLU A 226 24.23 -19.24 56.28
C GLU A 226 23.81 -17.86 55.78
N LYS A 227 24.71 -16.86 55.79
CA LYS A 227 24.47 -15.52 55.23
C LYS A 227 25.14 -15.35 53.86
N ILE A 228 24.61 -14.43 53.07
CA ILE A 228 25.16 -14.01 51.77
C ILE A 228 25.16 -12.49 51.69
N THR A 229 26.24 -11.92 51.16
CA THR A 229 26.34 -10.47 50.91
C THR A 229 25.87 -10.14 49.50
N VAL A 230 24.84 -9.31 49.41
CA VAL A 230 24.22 -8.83 48.16
C VAL A 230 24.42 -7.31 48.05
N PRO A 231 24.96 -6.80 46.93
CA PRO A 231 24.96 -5.37 46.67
C PRO A 231 23.58 -4.90 46.22
N CYS A 232 23.22 -3.66 46.56
CA CYS A 232 22.09 -2.93 46.00
C CYS A 232 22.45 -1.45 45.82
N LEU A 233 21.65 -0.72 45.02
CA LEU A 233 21.79 0.74 44.94
C LEU A 233 21.48 1.37 46.30
N LEU A 234 22.25 2.37 46.70
CA LEU A 234 22.01 3.12 47.95
C LEU A 234 20.58 3.70 47.98
N GLN A 235 20.10 4.19 46.84
CA GLN A 235 18.75 4.71 46.69
C GLN A 235 17.67 3.62 46.85
N GLN A 236 17.98 2.36 46.56
CA GLN A 236 17.05 1.23 46.66
C GLN A 236 16.99 0.66 48.09
N LEU A 237 17.93 1.04 48.97
CA LEU A 237 18.06 0.52 50.32
C LEU A 237 16.76 0.60 51.16
N PRO A 238 15.99 1.71 51.17
CA PRO A 238 14.75 1.78 51.95
C PRO A 238 13.73 0.70 51.55
N ALA A 239 13.59 0.43 50.25
CA ALA A 239 12.73 -0.64 49.76
C ALA A 239 13.27 -2.03 50.13
N VAL A 240 14.58 -2.23 50.11
CA VAL A 240 15.19 -3.50 50.54
C VAL A 240 14.94 -3.75 52.03
N LEU A 241 15.21 -2.77 52.90
CA LEU A 241 14.98 -2.91 54.35
C LEU A 241 13.51 -3.15 54.69
N LYS A 242 12.58 -2.57 53.92
CA LYS A 242 11.13 -2.75 54.11
C LYS A 242 10.66 -4.16 53.70
N LEU A 243 11.16 -4.70 52.58
CA LEU A 243 10.71 -5.98 52.01
C LEU A 243 11.54 -7.19 52.48
N PHE A 244 12.73 -6.94 53.04
CA PHE A 244 13.66 -7.94 53.55
C PHE A 244 14.09 -7.51 54.97
N PRO A 245 13.27 -7.75 56.00
CA PRO A 245 13.54 -7.27 57.36
C PRO A 245 14.79 -7.89 58.00
N ASP A 246 15.23 -9.07 57.52
CA ASP A 246 16.47 -9.73 57.95
C ASP A 246 17.73 -9.16 57.26
N ALA A 247 17.59 -8.10 56.46
CA ALA A 247 18.72 -7.45 55.78
C ALA A 247 19.54 -6.60 56.75
N GLU A 248 20.80 -6.98 56.96
CA GLU A 248 21.74 -6.21 57.77
C GLU A 248 22.67 -5.39 56.87
N VAL A 249 22.74 -4.07 57.07
CA VAL A 249 23.63 -3.20 56.30
C VAL A 249 25.08 -3.37 56.78
N ILE A 250 25.96 -3.85 55.89
CA ILE A 250 27.39 -4.00 56.19
C ILE A 250 28.12 -2.68 55.95
N LYS A 251 27.95 -2.10 54.76
CA LYS A 251 28.66 -0.89 54.34
C LYS A 251 27.92 -0.19 53.21
N SER A 252 27.88 1.14 53.26
CA SER A 252 27.44 2.00 52.18
C SER A 252 28.60 2.82 51.64
N VAL A 253 28.75 2.88 50.33
CA VAL A 253 29.79 3.62 49.63
C VAL A 253 29.11 4.61 48.67
N PRO A 254 29.02 5.90 49.02
CA PRO A 254 28.39 6.90 48.16
C PRO A 254 29.21 7.16 46.90
N SER A 255 28.54 7.51 45.79
CA SER A 255 29.14 7.98 44.54
C SER A 255 30.31 7.14 44.00
N CYS A 256 30.20 5.81 44.08
CA CYS A 256 31.26 4.88 43.72
C CYS A 256 31.11 4.24 42.33
N ALA A 257 30.03 4.57 41.63
CA ALA A 257 29.71 4.01 40.33
C ALA A 257 29.13 5.06 39.41
N GLN A 258 29.04 4.72 38.13
CA GLN A 258 28.47 5.57 37.10
C GLN A 258 27.33 4.85 36.39
N ALA A 259 26.19 5.52 36.24
CA ALA A 259 25.02 4.93 35.61
C ALA A 259 25.11 4.98 34.08
N GLN A 260 24.65 3.91 33.42
CA GLN A 260 24.46 3.82 31.98
C GLN A 260 23.10 4.41 31.55
N ALA A 261 22.71 4.32 30.27
CA ALA A 261 21.47 4.91 29.76
C ALA A 261 20.20 4.43 30.49
N ALA A 262 20.22 3.21 31.04
CA ALA A 262 19.10 2.62 31.78
C ALA A 262 18.98 3.11 33.23
N ILE A 263 19.93 3.92 33.73
CA ILE A 263 20.10 4.40 35.12
C ILE A 263 20.39 3.29 36.13
N ARG A 264 19.60 2.21 36.10
CA ARG A 264 19.72 1.05 36.99
C ARG A 264 20.88 0.10 36.67
N THR A 265 21.49 0.28 35.50
CA THR A 265 22.71 -0.44 35.12
C THR A 265 23.87 0.48 35.36
N ILE A 266 24.85 0.02 36.14
CA ILE A 266 25.97 0.84 36.56
C ILE A 266 27.29 0.15 36.19
N THR A 267 28.30 0.96 35.93
CA THR A 267 29.69 0.56 35.79
C THR A 267 30.45 1.04 37.02
N VAL A 268 31.19 0.15 37.66
CA VAL A 268 32.04 0.47 38.80
C VAL A 268 33.50 0.52 38.30
N PRO A 269 34.17 1.69 38.38
CA PRO A 269 35.57 1.78 37.99
C PRO A 269 36.44 0.75 38.72
N GLY A 270 37.22 -0.03 37.96
CA GLY A 270 38.07 -1.10 38.51
C GLY A 270 37.35 -2.45 38.73
N PHE A 271 36.10 -2.60 38.29
CA PHE A 271 35.37 -3.87 38.30
C PHE A 271 35.04 -4.33 36.87
N GLN A 272 35.23 -5.62 36.59
CA GLN A 272 35.15 -6.19 35.24
C GLN A 272 33.72 -6.42 34.69
N PHE A 273 32.70 -6.25 35.53
CA PHE A 273 31.30 -6.45 35.14
C PHE A 273 30.50 -5.17 35.35
N ASP A 274 29.55 -4.93 34.46
CA ASP A 274 28.46 -3.99 34.72
C ASP A 274 27.42 -4.67 35.61
N ILE A 275 26.73 -3.89 36.45
CA ILE A 275 25.76 -4.42 37.41
C ILE A 275 24.40 -3.80 37.15
N LYS A 276 23.40 -4.65 36.87
CA LYS A 276 22.01 -4.26 36.63
C LYS A 276 21.20 -4.52 37.91
N PHE A 277 20.71 -3.45 38.51
CA PHE A 277 19.92 -3.51 39.75
C PHE A 277 18.43 -3.33 39.49
N SER A 278 17.63 -3.86 40.41
CA SER A 278 16.27 -3.39 40.60
C SER A 278 16.27 -1.99 41.20
N LEU A 279 15.46 -1.11 40.63
CA LEU A 279 15.22 0.24 41.13
C LEU A 279 13.71 0.49 41.16
N ALA A 280 13.16 0.79 42.34
CA ALA A 280 11.74 1.11 42.52
C ALA A 280 11.42 2.55 42.08
N CYS A 281 11.93 2.95 40.92
CA CYS A 281 11.56 4.18 40.23
C CYS A 281 10.79 3.83 38.95
N LEU A 282 9.67 4.53 38.74
CA LEU A 282 9.01 4.60 37.44
C LEU A 282 9.89 5.47 36.54
N ILE A 283 10.66 4.83 35.66
CA ILE A 283 11.43 5.55 34.65
C ILE A 283 10.75 5.31 33.31
N THR A 284 10.36 6.41 32.68
CA THR A 284 9.55 6.53 31.47
C THR A 284 8.12 6.01 31.63
N SER A 285 7.87 4.70 31.63
CA SER A 285 6.52 4.12 31.79
C SER A 285 6.48 2.81 32.55
N ALA A 286 7.61 2.36 33.11
CA ALA A 286 7.68 1.10 33.84
C ALA A 286 8.54 1.25 35.10
N ILE A 287 8.09 0.64 36.18
CA ILE A 287 8.89 0.50 37.39
C ILE A 287 10.10 -0.35 37.03
N ARG A 288 11.29 0.16 37.35
CA ARG A 288 12.57 -0.44 36.97
C ARG A 288 13.02 -1.59 37.88
N ALA A 289 12.06 -2.38 38.38
CA ALA A 289 12.31 -3.66 39.05
C ALA A 289 12.52 -4.80 38.03
N LEU A 290 13.50 -5.66 38.27
CA LEU A 290 13.90 -6.76 37.38
C LEU A 290 13.15 -8.05 37.72
N PRO A 291 12.40 -8.66 36.79
CA PRO A 291 11.69 -9.92 37.05
C PRO A 291 12.64 -11.03 37.51
N CYS A 292 12.25 -11.78 38.55
CA CYS A 292 13.08 -12.86 39.09
C CYS A 292 13.33 -13.97 38.05
N TRP A 293 12.32 -14.31 37.24
CA TRP A 293 12.46 -15.31 36.19
C TRP A 293 13.54 -14.90 35.17
N ALA A 294 13.56 -13.63 34.76
CA ALA A 294 14.50 -13.14 33.76
C ALA A 294 15.94 -13.22 34.28
N ALA A 295 16.15 -12.92 35.57
CA ALA A 295 17.45 -13.05 36.22
C ALA A 295 17.91 -14.51 36.35
N ALA A 296 16.98 -15.45 36.60
CA ALA A 296 17.30 -16.87 36.77
C ALA A 296 17.76 -17.53 35.46
N VAL A 297 17.14 -17.18 34.33
CA VAL A 297 17.42 -17.79 33.02
C VAL A 297 18.62 -17.18 32.29
N ALA A 298 19.06 -16.00 32.71
CA ALA A 298 20.03 -15.20 31.97
C ALA A 298 21.40 -15.88 31.74
N PRO A 299 21.99 -16.60 32.73
CA PRO A 299 23.29 -17.25 32.54
C PRO A 299 23.24 -18.37 31.48
N GLU A 300 22.24 -19.24 31.56
CA GLU A 300 22.09 -20.35 30.60
C GLU A 300 21.77 -19.84 29.19
N LEU A 301 20.89 -18.83 29.09
CA LEU A 301 20.62 -18.18 27.82
C LEU A 301 21.87 -17.52 27.23
N THR A 302 22.72 -16.91 28.05
CA THR A 302 23.99 -16.31 27.59
C THR A 302 24.87 -17.35 26.90
N ASP A 303 25.00 -18.55 27.48
CA ASP A 303 25.81 -19.63 26.92
C ASP A 303 25.23 -20.14 25.60
N ILE A 304 23.90 -20.28 25.52
CA ILE A 304 23.20 -20.66 24.28
C ILE A 304 23.44 -19.62 23.18
N LEU A 305 23.22 -18.33 23.47
CA LEU A 305 23.34 -17.28 22.46
C LEU A 305 24.78 -17.14 21.95
N LYS A 306 25.78 -17.20 22.85
CA LYS A 306 27.20 -17.15 22.45
C LYS A 306 27.63 -18.33 21.59
N ARG A 307 26.99 -19.49 21.75
CA ARG A 307 27.23 -20.68 20.93
C ARG A 307 26.57 -20.59 19.55
N LEU A 308 25.40 -19.98 19.46
CA LEU A 308 24.59 -19.94 18.24
C LEU A 308 24.86 -18.71 17.37
N PHE A 309 25.26 -17.59 17.96
CA PHE A 309 25.40 -16.34 17.23
C PHE A 309 26.71 -16.29 16.43
N PRO A 310 26.70 -15.61 15.26
CA PRO A 310 27.92 -15.42 14.48
C PRO A 310 28.96 -14.59 15.25
N GLU A 311 30.25 -14.78 14.94
CA GLU A 311 31.37 -14.12 15.66
C GLU A 311 31.30 -12.59 15.68
N ASP A 312 30.67 -12.00 14.66
CA ASP A 312 30.52 -10.54 14.52
C ASP A 312 29.34 -9.97 15.33
N LEU A 313 28.46 -10.83 15.88
CA LEU A 313 27.35 -10.46 16.76
C LEU A 313 27.69 -10.80 18.22
N TRP A 314 28.17 -9.81 18.97
CA TRP A 314 28.52 -10.01 20.38
C TRP A 314 27.29 -9.95 21.28
N VAL A 315 27.35 -10.65 22.41
CA VAL A 315 26.31 -10.63 23.43
C VAL A 315 26.90 -10.03 24.69
N PHE A 316 26.25 -9.00 25.24
CA PHE A 316 26.53 -8.56 26.62
C PHE A 316 25.95 -9.60 27.58
N GLY A 317 26.74 -10.63 27.86
CA GLY A 317 26.31 -11.80 28.61
C GLY A 317 25.91 -11.46 30.04
N GLU A 318 24.75 -11.94 30.48
CA GLU A 318 24.27 -11.81 31.86
C GLU A 318 24.63 -13.11 32.60
N VAL A 319 25.84 -13.16 33.17
CA VAL A 319 26.53 -14.41 33.58
C VAL A 319 26.20 -14.90 34.99
N ALA A 320 25.65 -14.04 35.83
CA ALA A 320 25.24 -14.41 37.18
C ALA A 320 24.19 -13.43 37.73
N ALA A 321 23.35 -13.90 38.63
CA ALA A 321 22.33 -13.08 39.25
C ALA A 321 21.99 -13.54 40.68
N VAL A 322 21.38 -12.66 41.44
CA VAL A 322 20.74 -12.95 42.72
C VAL A 322 19.38 -12.27 42.78
N THR A 323 18.37 -12.96 43.32
CA THR A 323 17.00 -12.46 43.52
C THR A 323 16.52 -12.76 44.93
N GLY A 324 15.40 -12.16 45.35
CA GLY A 324 14.67 -12.64 46.54
C GLY A 324 14.07 -14.03 46.32
N SER A 325 13.86 -14.77 47.41
CA SER A 325 13.24 -16.11 47.39
C SER A 325 11.77 -16.12 47.82
N GLN A 326 11.20 -14.97 48.19
CA GLN A 326 9.82 -14.86 48.69
C GLN A 326 8.80 -15.43 47.70
N GLU A 327 7.68 -15.94 48.24
CA GLU A 327 6.55 -16.42 47.44
C GLU A 327 5.92 -15.29 46.61
N ASN A 328 5.83 -14.08 47.17
CA ASN A 328 5.38 -12.90 46.43
C ASN A 328 6.48 -12.41 45.50
N LEU A 329 6.42 -12.84 44.23
CA LEU A 329 7.38 -12.47 43.19
C LEU A 329 7.46 -10.95 42.92
N ALA A 330 6.39 -10.20 43.19
CA ALA A 330 6.37 -8.75 43.01
C ALA A 330 7.20 -8.01 44.06
N GLU A 331 7.37 -8.60 45.25
CA GLU A 331 8.25 -8.12 46.30
C GLU A 331 9.68 -8.66 46.11
N ALA A 332 9.81 -9.96 45.82
CA ALA A 332 11.10 -10.64 45.66
C ALA A 332 12.00 -9.97 44.60
N ARG A 333 11.40 -9.43 43.54
CA ARG A 333 12.13 -8.75 42.46
C ARG A 333 12.87 -7.48 42.90
N HIS A 334 12.54 -6.88 44.04
CA HIS A 334 13.18 -5.63 44.49
C HIS A 334 14.61 -5.80 45.01
N LEU A 335 15.05 -7.04 45.27
CA LEU A 335 16.45 -7.38 45.59
C LEU A 335 17.27 -7.80 44.35
N THR A 336 16.64 -7.96 43.19
CA THR A 336 17.31 -8.53 42.01
C THR A 336 18.54 -7.71 41.59
N CYS A 337 19.65 -8.42 41.40
CA CYS A 337 20.93 -7.92 40.92
C CYS A 337 21.50 -8.90 39.90
N ILE A 338 21.88 -8.40 38.72
CA ILE A 338 22.42 -9.20 37.60
C ILE A 338 23.80 -8.65 37.22
N LEU A 339 24.79 -9.53 37.10
CA LEU A 339 26.13 -9.23 36.59
C LEU A 339 26.15 -9.42 35.08
N ARG A 340 26.58 -8.37 34.37
CA ARG A 340 26.71 -8.34 32.91
C ARG A 340 28.16 -8.14 32.52
N GLU A 341 28.62 -8.85 31.50
CA GLU A 341 29.95 -8.65 30.95
C GLU A 341 30.15 -7.24 30.42
N ASN A 342 31.27 -6.62 30.77
CA ASN A 342 31.72 -5.39 30.14
C ASN A 342 32.59 -5.75 28.92
N LEU A 343 32.20 -5.27 27.74
CA LEU A 343 32.86 -5.57 26.47
C LEU A 343 33.88 -4.51 26.04
N GLU A 344 34.11 -3.47 26.85
CA GLU A 344 34.99 -2.34 26.52
C GLU A 344 36.45 -2.78 26.38
N SER A 345 36.99 -3.56 27.31
CA SER A 345 38.36 -4.10 27.21
C SER A 345 38.57 -4.94 25.94
N ARG A 346 37.56 -5.76 25.58
CA ARG A 346 37.60 -6.57 24.36
C ARG A 346 37.59 -5.69 23.10
N ALA A 347 36.82 -4.61 23.11
CA ALA A 347 36.81 -3.65 22.00
C ALA A 347 38.16 -2.93 21.87
N GLU A 348 38.76 -2.52 22.99
CA GLU A 348 40.09 -1.91 23.03
C GLU A 348 41.17 -2.82 22.45
N GLU A 349 41.20 -4.09 22.85
CA GLU A 349 42.11 -5.12 22.30
C GLU A 349 41.99 -5.27 20.78
N ASN A 350 40.77 -5.11 20.25
CA ASN A 350 40.49 -5.19 18.82
C ASN A 350 40.66 -3.85 18.06
N ASN A 351 41.09 -2.77 18.72
CA ASN A 351 41.14 -1.41 18.16
C ASN A 351 39.75 -0.95 17.64
N GLU A 352 38.71 -1.34 18.36
CA GLU A 352 37.32 -0.98 18.14
C GLU A 352 36.84 0.00 19.23
N THR A 353 35.75 0.71 18.93
CA THR A 353 34.98 1.49 19.89
C THR A 353 33.54 0.99 19.87
N LEU A 354 32.90 0.99 21.04
CA LEU A 354 31.51 0.60 21.20
C LEU A 354 30.66 1.87 21.25
N ILE A 355 29.71 1.99 20.34
CA ILE A 355 28.80 3.13 20.31
C ILE A 355 27.37 2.64 20.27
N LEU A 356 26.54 3.17 21.17
CA LEU A 356 25.12 2.85 21.20
C LEU A 356 24.43 3.36 19.93
N ALA A 357 23.60 2.54 19.28
CA ALA A 357 22.90 2.96 18.05
C ALA A 357 22.01 4.19 18.28
N SER A 358 21.33 4.27 19.43
CA SER A 358 20.55 5.47 19.79
C SER A 358 21.43 6.71 20.03
N ALA A 359 22.69 6.55 20.43
CA ALA A 359 23.61 7.67 20.60
C ALA A 359 24.06 8.24 19.25
N LEU A 360 24.26 7.39 18.24
CA LEU A 360 24.54 7.84 16.86
C LEU A 360 23.40 8.69 16.28
N MET A 361 22.15 8.41 16.67
CA MET A 361 20.95 9.12 16.22
C MET A 361 20.72 10.45 16.98
N GLU A 362 21.36 10.65 18.13
CA GLU A 362 21.18 11.83 18.98
C GLU A 362 21.99 13.01 18.43
N ARG A 363 21.53 14.24 18.71
CA ARG A 363 22.22 15.48 18.36
C ARG A 363 22.93 16.07 19.58
N PRO A 364 24.20 16.50 19.49
CA PRO A 364 24.83 17.25 20.56
C PRO A 364 24.02 18.51 20.88
N LEU A 365 24.00 18.91 22.15
CA LEU A 365 23.23 20.08 22.58
C LEU A 365 23.69 21.34 21.84
N GLY A 366 22.79 21.96 21.08
CA GLY A 366 23.08 23.17 20.30
C GLY A 366 23.58 22.91 18.87
N GLY A 367 23.80 21.65 18.49
CA GLY A 367 24.06 21.24 17.11
C GLY A 367 22.78 20.86 16.36
N ASP A 368 22.82 20.99 15.04
CA ASP A 368 21.79 20.56 14.09
C ASP A 368 22.07 19.16 13.50
N ARG A 369 23.32 18.72 13.55
CA ARG A 369 23.80 17.41 13.08
C ARG A 369 23.78 16.35 14.19
N THR A 370 23.49 15.11 13.80
CA THR A 370 23.57 13.90 14.63
C THR A 370 25.02 13.47 14.87
N TYR A 371 25.26 12.63 15.88
CA TYR A 371 26.59 12.03 16.08
C TYR A 371 27.04 11.16 14.91
N ALA A 372 26.11 10.49 14.20
CA ALA A 372 26.42 9.80 12.96
C ALA A 372 26.98 10.77 11.90
N GLU A 373 26.34 11.91 11.69
CA GLU A 373 26.81 12.92 10.73
C GLU A 373 28.18 13.49 11.14
N ILE A 374 28.41 13.72 12.42
CA ILE A 374 29.66 14.30 12.94
C ILE A 374 30.81 13.30 12.88
N LEU A 375 30.62 12.06 13.33
CA LEU A 375 31.69 11.06 13.39
C LEU A 375 32.16 10.60 12.01
N PHE A 376 31.24 10.55 11.05
CA PHE A 376 31.48 10.02 9.71
C PHE A 376 31.56 11.10 8.63
N ASP A 377 31.58 12.36 9.03
CA ASP A 377 31.76 13.51 8.13
C ASP A 377 30.70 13.53 7.00
N LEU A 378 29.44 13.22 7.33
CA LEU A 378 28.34 13.12 6.36
C LEU A 378 27.80 14.52 6.02
N GLU A 379 28.21 15.07 4.87
CA GLU A 379 27.85 16.44 4.46
C GLU A 379 26.67 16.48 3.50
N SER A 380 26.61 15.56 2.53
CA SER A 380 25.56 15.48 1.52
C SER A 380 24.51 14.41 1.83
N GLU A 381 23.35 14.49 1.17
CA GLU A 381 22.34 13.42 1.23
C GLU A 381 22.89 12.09 0.70
N GLU A 382 23.77 12.12 -0.30
CA GLU A 382 24.36 10.92 -0.89
C GLU A 382 25.34 10.25 0.09
N ASP A 383 26.16 11.01 0.81
CA ASP A 383 27.04 10.48 1.87
C ASP A 383 26.21 9.79 2.95
N LYS A 384 25.09 10.41 3.34
CA LYS A 384 24.16 9.84 4.33
C LYS A 384 23.55 8.53 3.84
N ILE A 385 23.13 8.45 2.58
CA ILE A 385 22.57 7.23 1.98
C ILE A 385 23.61 6.11 1.93
N GLN A 386 24.84 6.40 1.50
CA GLN A 386 25.92 5.42 1.43
C GLN A 386 26.31 4.91 2.82
N TRP A 387 26.48 5.81 3.78
CA TRP A 387 26.75 5.43 5.17
C TRP A 387 25.61 4.61 5.77
N PHE A 388 24.36 5.05 5.56
CA PHE A 388 23.18 4.34 6.03
C PHE A 388 23.11 2.91 5.47
N ALA A 389 23.38 2.72 4.17
CA ALA A 389 23.48 1.40 3.56
C ALA A 389 24.58 0.54 4.24
N SER A 390 25.76 1.13 4.52
CA SER A 390 26.87 0.45 5.21
C SER A 390 26.56 0.09 6.67
N TYR A 391 25.65 0.81 7.32
CA TYR A 391 25.15 0.51 8.67
C TYR A 391 24.08 -0.59 8.65
N VAL A 392 23.12 -0.49 7.74
CA VAL A 392 21.96 -1.39 7.67
C VAL A 392 22.31 -2.78 7.16
N GLN A 393 23.18 -2.90 6.15
CA GLN A 393 23.52 -4.19 5.57
C GLN A 393 24.07 -5.21 6.59
N PRO A 394 25.14 -4.89 7.38
CA PRO A 394 25.61 -5.81 8.41
C PRO A 394 24.59 -5.99 9.55
N LEU A 395 23.81 -4.96 9.89
CA LEU A 395 22.79 -5.05 10.93
C LEU A 395 21.69 -6.05 10.56
N LEU A 396 21.13 -5.96 9.35
CA LEU A 396 20.11 -6.89 8.86
C LEU A 396 20.65 -8.32 8.80
N ARG A 397 21.88 -8.50 8.27
CA ARG A 397 22.49 -9.82 8.18
C ARG A 397 22.65 -10.48 9.54
N LEU A 398 23.19 -9.77 10.53
CA LEU A 398 23.42 -10.31 11.87
C LEU A 398 22.12 -10.48 12.66
N ALA A 399 21.10 -9.66 12.40
CA ALA A 399 19.81 -9.78 13.08
C ALA A 399 18.93 -10.92 12.53
N LEU A 400 18.99 -11.17 11.22
CA LEU A 400 18.15 -12.15 10.54
C LEU A 400 18.75 -13.56 10.56
N ASP A 401 20.07 -13.72 10.65
CA ASP A 401 20.72 -15.04 10.67
C ASP A 401 20.24 -15.92 11.86
N PRO A 402 20.20 -15.43 13.12
CA PRO A 402 19.63 -16.21 14.23
C PRO A 402 18.13 -16.50 14.08
N LEU A 403 17.39 -15.60 13.44
CA LEU A 403 15.97 -15.81 13.18
C LEU A 403 15.76 -16.95 12.18
N GLN A 404 16.47 -16.94 11.05
CA GLN A 404 16.31 -17.92 9.99
C GLN A 404 16.79 -19.32 10.43
N ARG A 405 17.94 -19.41 11.12
CA ARG A 405 18.52 -20.71 11.48
C ARG A 405 17.90 -21.33 12.73
N TYR A 406 17.60 -20.48 13.72
CA TYR A 406 17.28 -20.93 15.07
C TYR A 406 15.90 -20.46 15.57
N GLY A 407 15.20 -19.61 14.82
CA GLY A 407 13.94 -19.03 15.26
C GLY A 407 14.11 -18.05 16.44
N ILE A 408 15.30 -17.47 16.61
CA ILE A 408 15.61 -16.56 17.71
C ILE A 408 15.46 -15.11 17.22
N GLY A 409 14.50 -14.39 17.79
CA GLY A 409 14.31 -12.95 17.56
C GLY A 409 14.85 -12.13 18.72
N CYS A 410 15.97 -11.45 18.50
CA CYS A 410 16.50 -10.47 19.45
C CYS A 410 15.85 -9.10 19.29
N GLU A 411 15.84 -8.34 20.38
CA GLU A 411 15.26 -7.01 20.41
C GLU A 411 16.29 -5.95 19.94
N PHE A 412 16.52 -5.89 18.62
CA PHE A 412 17.46 -4.95 17.96
C PHE A 412 16.98 -3.49 17.93
N HIS A 413 16.30 -3.00 18.97
CA HIS A 413 16.00 -1.58 19.08
C HIS A 413 17.28 -0.78 19.37
N ALA A 414 17.25 0.53 19.13
CA ALA A 414 18.44 1.38 19.14
C ALA A 414 19.19 1.40 20.49
N GLN A 415 18.49 1.30 21.63
CA GLN A 415 19.14 1.19 22.95
C GLN A 415 19.69 -0.21 23.29
N ASN A 416 19.27 -1.27 22.62
CA ASN A 416 19.81 -2.62 22.86
C ASN A 416 20.86 -3.04 21.82
N THR A 417 21.08 -2.18 20.83
CA THR A 417 22.02 -2.39 19.73
C THR A 417 23.24 -1.50 19.92
N VAL A 418 24.41 -2.09 20.01
CA VAL A 418 25.70 -1.38 20.14
C VAL A 418 26.51 -1.65 18.88
N ALA A 419 26.84 -0.60 18.13
CA ALA A 419 27.68 -0.69 16.95
C ALA A 419 29.17 -0.83 17.36
N ARG A 420 29.87 -1.77 16.72
CA ARG A 420 31.33 -1.96 16.86
C ARG A 420 32.02 -1.26 15.70
N ILE A 421 32.78 -0.21 15.99
CA ILE A 421 33.38 0.65 14.96
C ILE A 421 34.90 0.62 15.10
N CYS A 422 35.63 0.38 14.00
CA CYS A 422 37.08 0.45 13.99
C CYS A 422 37.56 1.89 14.21
N ARG A 423 38.43 2.13 15.20
CA ARG A 423 38.93 3.48 15.52
C ARG A 423 39.72 4.13 14.38
N LYS A 424 40.42 3.32 13.57
CA LYS A 424 41.29 3.81 12.48
C LYS A 424 40.53 4.04 11.18
N SER A 425 39.77 3.05 10.72
CA SER A 425 39.09 3.10 9.43
C SER A 425 37.67 3.67 9.50
N LYS A 426 37.13 3.88 10.71
CA LYS A 426 35.72 4.17 10.97
C LYS A 426 34.74 3.11 10.42
N LEU A 427 35.20 1.95 9.94
CA LEU A 427 34.29 0.91 9.42
C LEU A 427 33.52 0.22 10.54
N ILE A 428 32.24 -0.07 10.29
CA ILE A 428 31.40 -0.89 11.17
C ILE A 428 31.85 -2.35 11.02
N LYS A 429 32.38 -2.92 12.11
CA LYS A 429 32.91 -4.28 12.16
C LYS A 429 31.85 -5.32 12.54
N GLY A 430 30.80 -4.90 13.21
CA GLY A 430 29.73 -5.77 13.68
C GLY A 430 28.85 -5.05 14.71
N PHE A 431 28.06 -5.82 15.44
CA PHE A 431 27.15 -5.31 16.45
C PHE A 431 27.22 -6.14 17.72
N ALA A 432 26.79 -5.55 18.83
CA ALA A 432 26.57 -6.24 20.09
C ALA A 432 25.14 -6.01 20.58
N VAL A 433 24.52 -7.05 21.10
CA VAL A 433 23.15 -7.07 21.62
C VAL A 433 23.15 -7.22 23.13
N ARG A 434 22.22 -6.55 23.79
CA ARG A 434 22.00 -6.62 25.24
C ARG A 434 20.52 -6.74 25.60
N ASP A 435 20.26 -6.99 26.89
CA ASP A 435 18.94 -7.18 27.51
C ASP A 435 18.22 -8.46 27.06
N LEU A 436 18.64 -9.57 27.65
CA LEU A 436 18.22 -10.91 27.21
C LEU A 436 16.74 -11.22 27.53
N ALA A 437 16.14 -10.48 28.46
CA ALA A 437 14.73 -10.64 28.83
C ALA A 437 13.76 -10.30 27.68
N GLY A 438 14.21 -9.54 26.68
CA GLY A 438 13.41 -9.13 25.52
C GLY A 438 13.38 -10.12 24.36
N ILE A 439 14.20 -11.18 24.42
CA ILE A 439 14.36 -12.19 23.36
C ILE A 439 13.12 -13.07 23.28
N LYS A 440 12.74 -13.46 22.05
CA LYS A 440 11.71 -14.47 21.80
C LYS A 440 12.24 -15.59 20.92
N ILE A 441 11.90 -16.82 21.28
CA ILE A 441 12.43 -18.04 20.66
C ILE A 441 11.28 -18.89 20.14
N HIS A 442 11.32 -19.25 18.86
CA HIS A 442 10.36 -20.19 18.30
C HIS A 442 10.80 -21.62 18.60
N LYS A 443 10.14 -22.24 19.59
CA LYS A 443 10.49 -23.54 20.14
C LYS A 443 10.58 -24.64 19.08
N PRO A 444 9.60 -24.80 18.15
CA PRO A 444 9.69 -25.81 17.11
C PRO A 444 10.89 -25.64 16.15
N THR A 445 11.34 -24.41 15.89
CA THR A 445 12.52 -24.21 15.02
C THR A 445 13.81 -24.58 15.74
N LEU A 446 13.93 -24.22 17.01
CA LEU A 446 15.12 -24.52 17.80
C LEU A 446 15.25 -26.02 18.10
N GLU A 447 14.15 -26.69 18.44
CA GLU A 447 14.13 -28.14 18.72
C GLU A 447 14.53 -28.98 17.49
N ARG A 448 14.20 -28.54 16.27
CA ARG A 448 14.61 -29.20 15.02
C ARG A 448 16.13 -29.31 14.86
N GLN A 449 16.90 -28.41 15.46
CA GLN A 449 18.37 -28.42 15.38
C GLN A 449 19.00 -29.47 16.32
N GLY A 450 18.26 -29.93 17.35
CA GLY A 450 18.71 -30.90 18.34
C GLY A 450 19.76 -30.36 19.33
N GLY A 451 19.84 -30.97 20.51
CA GLY A 451 20.96 -30.78 21.44
C GLY A 451 20.97 -29.52 22.31
N ILE A 452 19.82 -28.84 22.46
CA ILE A 452 19.64 -27.71 23.38
C ILE A 452 18.44 -28.03 24.29
N ASP A 453 18.68 -28.04 25.61
CA ASP A 453 17.60 -28.17 26.60
C ASP A 453 16.89 -26.82 26.74
N LEU A 454 15.56 -26.83 26.60
CA LEU A 454 14.74 -25.62 26.67
C LEU A 454 13.95 -25.51 27.97
N SER A 455 14.04 -26.51 28.87
CA SER A 455 13.21 -26.57 30.09
C SER A 455 13.35 -25.33 30.97
N ASN A 456 14.54 -24.73 30.99
CA ASN A 456 14.85 -23.60 31.85
C ASN A 456 14.58 -22.23 31.20
N ILE A 457 14.38 -22.18 29.87
CA ILE A 457 14.14 -20.93 29.12
C ILE A 457 12.73 -20.81 28.53
N ASP A 458 11.82 -21.69 28.95
CA ASP A 458 10.42 -21.75 28.51
C ASP A 458 9.66 -20.39 28.52
N PRO A 459 9.87 -19.46 29.50
CA PRO A 459 9.21 -18.14 29.47
C PRO A 459 9.53 -17.25 28.25
N LEU A 460 10.62 -17.54 27.54
CA LEU A 460 11.04 -16.83 26.32
C LEU A 460 10.56 -17.53 25.04
N CYS A 461 10.04 -18.75 25.17
CA CYS A 461 9.62 -19.59 24.06
C CYS A 461 8.20 -19.28 23.60
N THR A 462 7.91 -19.57 22.33
CA THR A 462 6.59 -19.50 21.70
C THR A 462 6.46 -20.56 20.62
N ASP A 463 5.26 -21.07 20.42
CA ASP A 463 4.92 -21.99 19.33
C ASP A 463 4.48 -21.26 18.05
N ASN A 464 4.29 -19.93 18.12
CA ASN A 464 3.93 -19.09 16.98
C ASN A 464 5.14 -18.27 16.50
N ILE A 465 5.66 -18.63 15.32
CA ILE A 465 6.78 -17.94 14.69
C ILE A 465 6.47 -16.46 14.36
N HIS A 466 5.21 -16.12 14.05
CA HIS A 466 4.83 -14.73 13.73
C HIS A 466 5.03 -13.79 14.93
N THR A 467 4.89 -14.28 16.17
CA THR A 467 5.19 -13.48 17.36
C THR A 467 6.67 -13.07 17.42
N VAL A 468 7.56 -13.93 16.93
CA VAL A 468 9.00 -13.62 16.83
C VAL A 468 9.24 -12.60 15.71
N TRP A 469 8.56 -12.77 14.57
CA TRP A 469 8.63 -11.86 13.41
C TRP A 469 8.12 -10.46 13.74
N ASP A 470 6.97 -10.32 14.39
CA ASP A 470 6.39 -9.05 14.81
C ASP A 470 7.33 -8.31 15.78
N ARG A 471 7.90 -9.06 16.74
CA ARG A 471 8.86 -8.53 17.71
C ARG A 471 10.11 -7.99 17.02
N LEU A 472 10.67 -8.75 16.09
CA LEU A 472 11.87 -8.34 15.35
C LEU A 472 11.56 -7.18 14.41
N HIS A 473 10.45 -7.21 13.65
CA HIS A 473 10.05 -6.13 12.75
C HIS A 473 9.93 -4.80 13.51
N HIS A 474 9.19 -4.80 14.63
CA HIS A 474 9.05 -3.61 15.46
C HIS A 474 10.41 -3.12 16.01
N ALA A 475 11.24 -4.00 16.57
CA ALA A 475 12.51 -3.59 17.18
C ALA A 475 13.56 -3.14 16.15
N LEU A 476 13.74 -3.91 15.08
CA LEU A 476 14.77 -3.71 14.06
C LEU A 476 14.35 -2.71 13.00
N ILE A 477 13.20 -2.94 12.35
CA ILE A 477 12.76 -2.14 11.19
C ILE A 477 12.21 -0.80 11.67
N GLN A 478 11.22 -0.80 12.56
CA GLN A 478 10.54 0.43 12.97
C GLN A 478 11.40 1.29 13.91
N ASN A 479 11.97 0.67 14.95
CA ASN A 479 12.62 1.42 16.05
C ASN A 479 14.10 1.70 15.86
N ASN A 480 14.81 0.94 15.03
CA ASN A 480 16.23 1.14 14.76
C ASN A 480 16.44 1.73 13.36
N ILE A 481 16.15 0.97 12.30
CA ILE A 481 16.39 1.39 10.91
C ILE A 481 15.54 2.62 10.55
N GLY A 482 14.23 2.55 10.78
CA GLY A 482 13.31 3.66 10.48
C GLY A 482 13.66 4.93 11.26
N TYR A 483 14.07 4.80 12.52
CA TYR A 483 14.50 5.97 13.29
C TYR A 483 15.86 6.52 12.86
N MET A 484 16.82 5.67 12.47
CA MET A 484 18.09 6.13 11.90
C MET A 484 17.84 6.94 10.62
N MET A 485 16.97 6.45 9.73
CA MET A 485 16.57 7.18 8.53
C MET A 485 15.97 8.53 8.85
N TYR A 486 15.05 8.56 9.82
CA TYR A 486 14.44 9.79 10.30
C TYR A 486 15.48 10.77 10.87
N ALA A 487 16.41 10.30 11.72
CA ALA A 487 17.42 11.12 12.37
C ALA A 487 18.36 11.79 11.35
N LEU A 488 18.73 11.06 10.29
CA LEU A 488 19.56 11.55 9.18
C LEU A 488 18.80 12.44 8.18
N GLY A 489 17.46 12.44 8.24
CA GLY A 489 16.59 13.16 7.30
C GLY A 489 16.39 12.44 5.95
N LEU A 490 16.60 11.12 5.90
CA LEU A 490 16.49 10.30 4.69
C LEU A 490 15.07 9.76 4.42
N GLU A 491 14.16 9.85 5.40
CA GLU A 491 12.76 9.39 5.28
C GLU A 491 11.92 10.27 4.32
N LYS A 492 12.50 11.34 3.77
CA LYS A 492 11.86 12.26 2.81
C LYS A 492 11.57 11.61 1.45
N THR A 493 12.38 10.65 1.03
CA THR A 493 12.20 9.95 -0.25
C THR A 493 12.12 8.45 -0.02
N ASP A 494 11.48 7.72 -0.94
CA ASP A 494 11.41 6.25 -0.89
C ASP A 494 12.77 5.58 -1.24
N ARG A 495 13.84 6.36 -1.50
CA ARG A 495 15.17 5.85 -1.87
C ARG A 495 15.75 4.94 -0.78
N ALA A 496 15.80 5.43 0.46
CA ALA A 496 16.39 4.69 1.57
C ALA A 496 15.57 3.44 1.93
N TRP A 497 14.24 3.51 1.90
CA TRP A 497 13.39 2.32 2.09
C TRP A 497 13.52 1.32 0.94
N THR A 498 13.71 1.77 -0.31
CA THR A 498 14.01 0.89 -1.45
C THR A 498 15.31 0.12 -1.23
N ILE A 499 16.35 0.77 -0.72
CA ILE A 499 17.62 0.11 -0.36
C ILE A 499 17.39 -0.97 0.69
N VAL A 500 16.64 -0.65 1.77
CA VAL A 500 16.31 -1.61 2.82
C VAL A 500 15.54 -2.80 2.26
N ARG A 501 14.53 -2.57 1.41
CA ARG A 501 13.74 -3.64 0.76
C ARG A 501 14.59 -4.53 -0.14
N SER A 502 15.51 -3.95 -0.92
CA SER A 502 16.45 -4.70 -1.76
C SER A 502 17.34 -5.58 -0.90
N MET A 503 17.99 -5.01 0.12
CA MET A 503 18.86 -5.77 1.04
C MET A 503 18.11 -6.89 1.77
N LEU A 504 16.87 -6.62 2.21
CA LEU A 504 16.02 -7.64 2.82
C LEU A 504 15.71 -8.76 1.83
N SER A 505 15.34 -8.43 0.59
CA SER A 505 15.06 -9.41 -0.46
C SER A 505 16.27 -10.30 -0.75
N ASP A 506 17.47 -9.71 -0.79
CA ASP A 506 18.71 -10.43 -1.08
C ASP A 506 19.07 -11.39 0.07
N ILE A 507 18.98 -10.92 1.32
CA ILE A 507 19.28 -11.74 2.53
C ILE A 507 18.24 -12.84 2.74
N LEU A 508 16.97 -12.58 2.40
CA LEU A 508 15.84 -13.48 2.62
C LEU A 508 15.42 -14.25 1.35
N SER A 509 16.35 -14.45 0.41
CA SER A 509 16.07 -15.00 -0.93
C SER A 509 15.78 -16.51 -0.98
N ASP A 510 16.09 -17.28 0.08
CA ASP A 510 16.01 -18.75 0.11
C ASP A 510 15.13 -19.33 1.23
N GLY A 511 14.50 -20.47 0.95
CA GLY A 511 13.76 -21.29 1.94
C GLY A 511 12.71 -20.52 2.74
N ASP A 512 12.67 -20.77 4.06
CA ASP A 512 11.82 -20.08 5.05
C ASP A 512 12.05 -18.55 5.05
N GLY A 513 13.17 -18.06 4.50
CA GLY A 513 13.47 -16.63 4.37
C GLY A 513 12.45 -15.89 3.51
N LYS A 514 11.96 -16.51 2.43
CA LYS A 514 10.95 -15.89 1.56
C LYS A 514 9.66 -15.58 2.33
N ASP A 515 9.24 -16.45 3.24
CA ASP A 515 8.05 -16.24 4.04
C ASP A 515 8.22 -15.08 5.01
N VAL A 516 9.41 -14.93 5.61
CA VAL A 516 9.76 -13.78 6.44
C VAL A 516 9.71 -12.49 5.63
N TYR A 517 10.27 -12.48 4.42
CA TYR A 517 10.25 -11.30 3.54
C TYR A 517 8.82 -10.89 3.19
N HIS A 518 8.00 -11.81 2.69
CA HIS A 518 6.59 -11.53 2.37
C HIS A 518 5.81 -11.04 3.58
N TYR A 519 6.10 -11.56 4.77
CA TYR A 519 5.49 -11.09 6.00
C TYR A 519 5.92 -9.64 6.33
N PHE A 520 7.21 -9.32 6.19
CA PHE A 520 7.79 -8.02 6.53
C PHE A 520 7.34 -6.89 5.59
N VAL A 521 6.87 -7.19 4.38
CA VAL A 521 6.43 -6.21 3.35
C VAL A 521 4.92 -6.10 3.18
N LYS A 522 4.11 -6.72 4.06
CA LYS A 522 2.64 -6.58 4.08
C LYS A 522 2.21 -5.10 4.13
N ASP A 523 1.02 -4.78 3.64
CA ASP A 523 0.47 -3.40 3.64
C ASP A 523 0.39 -2.79 5.04
N THR A 524 0.13 -3.60 6.06
CA THR A 524 0.07 -3.18 7.46
C THR A 524 0.85 -4.13 8.35
N MET A 525 1.36 -3.60 9.47
CA MET A 525 2.06 -4.36 10.50
C MET A 525 1.55 -4.00 11.89
N PRO A 526 1.61 -4.94 12.86
CA PRO A 526 1.29 -4.65 14.25
C PRO A 526 2.17 -3.52 14.80
N PHE A 527 1.51 -2.54 15.41
CA PHE A 527 2.12 -1.44 16.12
C PHE A 527 1.60 -1.41 17.54
N LYS A 528 2.52 -1.30 18.49
CA LYS A 528 2.18 -1.37 19.90
C LYS A 528 1.66 -0.01 20.38
N CYS A 529 0.44 0.00 20.91
CA CYS A 529 -0.31 1.23 21.28
C CYS A 529 -0.11 1.57 22.74
N PHE A 530 1.01 2.16 23.09
CA PHE A 530 1.38 2.22 24.47
C PHE A 530 0.76 3.37 25.28
N LEU A 531 0.36 4.49 24.66
CA LEU A 531 -0.42 5.51 25.36
C LEU A 531 -1.77 4.90 25.76
N ASN A 532 -2.37 4.13 24.86
CA ASN A 532 -3.55 3.32 25.15
C ASN A 532 -3.29 2.29 26.26
N MET A 533 -2.13 1.63 26.25
CA MET A 533 -1.72 0.75 27.35
C MET A 533 -1.58 1.49 28.70
N ARG A 534 -1.03 2.71 28.73
CA ARG A 534 -0.89 3.53 29.96
C ARG A 534 -2.23 4.05 30.47
N MET A 535 -3.16 4.42 29.58
CA MET A 535 -4.51 4.87 29.95
C MET A 535 -5.37 3.76 30.56
N GLY A 536 -5.14 2.49 30.18
CA GLY A 536 -5.90 1.36 30.69
C GLY A 536 -5.46 0.82 32.06
N VAL A 537 -4.52 1.49 32.74
CA VAL A 537 -3.80 0.96 33.91
C VAL A 537 -3.59 2.07 34.94
N SER A 538 -4.00 1.84 36.19
CA SER A 538 -3.74 2.75 37.31
C SER A 538 -2.26 2.68 37.74
N PHE A 539 -1.71 3.76 38.29
CA PHE A 539 -0.30 3.84 38.71
C PHE A 539 0.14 2.61 39.51
N GLY A 540 1.19 1.91 39.06
CA GLY A 540 1.77 0.76 39.76
C GLY A 540 1.19 -0.62 39.43
N SER A 541 0.20 -0.73 38.53
CA SER A 541 -0.39 -2.02 38.12
C SER A 541 0.17 -2.59 36.80
N SER A 542 -0.07 -3.88 36.51
CA SER A 542 0.51 -4.59 35.35
C SER A 542 -0.16 -4.20 34.04
N ILE A 543 0.64 -3.85 33.03
CA ILE A 543 0.15 -3.35 31.75
C ILE A 543 -0.21 -4.49 30.79
N VAL A 544 -1.46 -4.53 30.30
CA VAL A 544 -1.91 -5.44 29.24
C VAL A 544 -1.41 -4.93 27.88
N LEU A 545 -0.85 -5.82 27.05
CA LEU A 545 -0.40 -5.49 25.69
C LEU A 545 -1.60 -5.08 24.83
N ARG A 546 -1.50 -3.92 24.16
CA ARG A 546 -2.44 -3.48 23.12
C ARG A 546 -1.68 -3.17 21.84
N GLU A 547 -2.17 -3.69 20.73
CA GLU A 547 -1.58 -3.53 19.41
C GLU A 547 -2.65 -3.15 18.39
N LYS A 548 -2.25 -2.43 17.35
CA LYS A 548 -3.09 -2.02 16.22
C LYS A 548 -2.29 -2.16 14.94
N ASN A 549 -2.93 -2.58 13.87
CA ASN A 549 -2.29 -2.58 12.55
C ASN A 549 -2.18 -1.14 12.01
N VAL A 550 -0.96 -0.73 11.69
CA VAL A 550 -0.66 0.57 11.04
C VAL A 550 -0.04 0.33 9.66
N PRO A 551 -0.08 1.31 8.74
CA PRO A 551 0.62 1.22 7.47
C PRO A 551 2.08 0.82 7.65
N ASN A 552 2.54 -0.17 6.90
CA ASN A 552 3.89 -0.68 7.02
C ASN A 552 4.89 0.21 6.27
N VAL A 553 5.97 0.62 6.93
CA VAL A 553 7.09 1.35 6.33
C VAL A 553 7.75 0.60 5.17
N LEU A 554 7.70 -0.74 5.17
CA LEU A 554 8.25 -1.59 4.11
C LEU A 554 7.22 -1.97 3.03
N SER A 555 5.97 -1.50 3.12
CA SER A 555 4.98 -1.80 2.07
C SER A 555 5.44 -1.18 0.76
N GLU A 556 5.56 -2.00 -0.28
CA GLU A 556 5.74 -1.47 -1.64
C GLU A 556 4.40 -0.88 -2.04
N LYS A 557 4.29 0.45 -2.01
CA LYS A 557 3.14 1.11 -2.65
C LYS A 557 3.16 0.70 -4.12
N PRO A 558 2.10 0.05 -4.63
CA PRO A 558 2.10 -0.41 -6.01
C PRO A 558 2.29 0.80 -6.93
N ARG A 559 3.38 0.77 -7.71
CA ARG A 559 3.75 1.85 -8.63
C ARG A 559 3.01 1.75 -9.97
N TRP A 560 1.73 1.43 -9.91
CA TRP A 560 0.88 1.28 -11.09
C TRP A 560 -0.45 1.98 -10.85
N LEU A 561 -1.04 2.52 -11.92
CA LEU A 561 -2.16 3.47 -11.94
C LEU A 561 -1.94 4.73 -11.10
N ILE A 562 -0.69 5.19 -11.05
CA ILE A 562 -0.28 6.48 -10.46
C ILE A 562 -0.23 7.53 -11.57
N GLN A 563 -0.89 8.67 -11.37
CA GLN A 563 -0.83 9.79 -12.31
C GLN A 563 0.52 10.51 -12.22
N ILE A 564 1.05 10.93 -13.36
CA ILE A 564 2.29 11.71 -13.43
C ILE A 564 2.10 13.04 -14.15
N SER A 565 2.82 14.05 -13.69
CA SER A 565 3.02 15.29 -14.42
C SER A 565 4.24 15.13 -15.33
N LEU A 566 4.04 15.22 -16.65
CA LEU A 566 5.13 15.10 -17.62
C LEU A 566 6.06 16.32 -17.54
N ALA A 567 5.50 17.51 -17.33
CA ALA A 567 6.24 18.77 -17.21
C ALA A 567 7.06 18.87 -15.90
N ALA A 568 6.56 18.32 -14.78
CA ALA A 568 7.27 18.37 -13.50
C ALA A 568 8.29 17.23 -13.32
N SER A 569 8.10 16.12 -14.02
CA SER A 569 9.01 14.97 -13.94
C SER A 569 10.33 15.25 -14.67
N LYS A 570 11.46 14.80 -14.10
CA LYS A 570 12.79 15.02 -14.68
C LYS A 570 13.38 13.80 -15.37
N ASN A 571 13.06 12.60 -14.88
CA ASN A 571 13.51 11.32 -15.42
C ASN A 571 12.65 10.18 -14.83
N ALA A 572 12.83 8.95 -15.34
CA ALA A 572 12.05 7.79 -14.90
C ALA A 572 12.30 7.36 -13.43
N ALA A 573 13.42 7.76 -12.83
CA ALA A 573 13.69 7.50 -11.41
C ALA A 573 13.05 8.55 -10.48
N ASN A 574 12.65 9.72 -11.01
CA ASN A 574 12.09 10.83 -10.26
C ASN A 574 10.84 11.38 -10.97
N LEU A 575 9.78 10.58 -10.90
CA LEU A 575 8.46 10.88 -11.41
C LEU A 575 7.69 11.68 -10.36
N ILE A 576 7.07 12.78 -10.78
CA ILE A 576 6.36 13.71 -9.91
C ILE A 576 4.86 13.56 -10.14
N MET A 577 4.09 13.43 -9.05
CA MET A 577 2.63 13.36 -9.11
C MET A 577 2.03 14.76 -9.35
N PRO A 578 0.87 14.88 -10.02
CA PRO A 578 0.27 16.18 -10.31
C PRO A 578 0.00 17.06 -9.08
N GLU A 579 -0.35 16.46 -7.94
CA GLU A 579 -0.56 17.14 -6.66
C GLU A 579 0.70 17.73 -6.02
N GLU A 580 1.86 17.21 -6.39
CA GLU A 580 3.19 17.67 -5.98
C GLU A 580 3.73 18.75 -6.92
N ALA A 581 3.23 18.80 -8.16
CA ALA A 581 3.62 19.80 -9.15
C ALA A 581 3.12 21.22 -8.75
N SER A 582 3.81 22.26 -9.23
CA SER A 582 3.32 23.63 -9.04
C SER A 582 2.12 23.91 -9.97
N PRO A 583 1.23 24.87 -9.63
CA PRO A 583 0.12 25.25 -10.51
C PRO A 583 0.57 25.65 -11.92
N GLU A 584 1.75 26.26 -12.05
CA GLU A 584 2.33 26.67 -13.34
C GLU A 584 2.72 25.44 -14.18
N LEU A 585 3.37 24.44 -13.58
CA LEU A 585 3.72 23.20 -14.27
C LEU A 585 2.48 22.39 -14.68
N ARG A 586 1.45 22.38 -13.83
CA ARG A 586 0.15 21.79 -14.15
C ARG A 586 -0.56 22.50 -15.31
N ALA A 587 -0.44 23.82 -15.40
CA ALA A 587 -0.95 24.57 -16.54
C ALA A 587 -0.20 24.20 -17.83
N VAL A 588 1.13 24.04 -17.76
CA VAL A 588 1.95 23.59 -18.90
C VAL A 588 1.52 22.21 -19.41
N ASP A 589 1.33 21.22 -18.52
CA ASP A 589 0.83 19.89 -18.92
C ASP A 589 -0.53 19.98 -19.62
N ARG A 590 -1.45 20.77 -19.06
CA ARG A 590 -2.79 20.99 -19.63
C ARG A 590 -2.72 21.66 -21.00
N GLU A 591 -1.92 22.70 -21.15
CA GLU A 591 -1.73 23.40 -22.43
C GLU A 591 -1.08 22.50 -23.47
N ALA A 592 -0.09 21.68 -23.08
CA ALA A 592 0.58 20.76 -23.99
C ALA A 592 -0.39 19.73 -24.58
N ILE A 593 -1.14 19.01 -23.74
CA ILE A 593 -2.06 17.99 -24.23
C ILE A 593 -3.23 18.61 -25.02
N THR A 594 -3.76 19.75 -24.55
CA THR A 594 -4.89 20.42 -25.21
C THR A 594 -4.46 21.01 -26.55
N GLY A 595 -3.29 21.64 -26.60
CA GLY A 595 -2.70 22.19 -27.82
C GLY A 595 -2.44 21.10 -28.84
N SER A 596 -1.78 20.00 -28.43
CA SER A 596 -1.51 18.86 -29.31
C SER A 596 -2.80 18.21 -29.83
N LEU A 597 -3.83 18.09 -28.99
CA LEU A 597 -5.14 17.59 -29.40
C LEU A 597 -5.79 18.50 -30.46
N VAL A 598 -5.76 19.81 -30.25
CA VAL A 598 -6.30 20.79 -31.22
C VAL A 598 -5.53 20.71 -32.54
N GLU A 599 -4.20 20.64 -32.51
CA GLU A 599 -3.36 20.55 -33.70
C GLU A 599 -3.61 19.26 -34.48
N GLY A 600 -3.74 18.11 -33.81
CA GLY A 600 -4.03 16.83 -34.47
C GLY A 600 -5.43 16.76 -35.09
N VAL A 601 -6.41 17.45 -34.50
CA VAL A 601 -7.81 17.43 -34.97
C VAL A 601 -8.11 18.49 -36.02
N ARG A 602 -7.47 19.67 -35.94
CA ARG A 602 -7.74 20.84 -36.79
C ARG A 602 -7.73 20.56 -38.30
N PRO A 603 -6.87 19.69 -38.87
CA PRO A 603 -6.92 19.37 -40.30
C PRO A 603 -8.20 18.64 -40.73
N TYR A 604 -8.90 18.01 -39.79
CA TYR A 604 -9.96 17.04 -40.07
C TYR A 604 -11.34 17.45 -39.56
N GLY A 605 -11.43 18.37 -38.60
CA GLY A 605 -12.70 18.83 -38.06
C GLY A 605 -12.55 19.62 -36.75
N GLN A 606 -13.60 19.59 -35.92
CA GLN A 606 -13.61 20.22 -34.61
C GLN A 606 -13.27 19.21 -33.50
N VAL A 607 -12.65 19.71 -32.43
CA VAL A 607 -12.35 18.91 -31.23
C VAL A 607 -13.66 18.45 -30.59
N PRO A 608 -13.87 17.13 -30.39
CA PRO A 608 -15.09 16.61 -29.77
C PRO A 608 -15.29 17.15 -28.35
N GLU A 609 -16.54 17.40 -27.93
CA GLU A 609 -16.85 17.92 -26.59
C GLU A 609 -16.37 17.01 -25.45
N VAL A 610 -16.41 15.69 -25.66
CA VAL A 610 -15.88 14.67 -24.73
C VAL A 610 -14.40 14.87 -24.40
N SER A 611 -13.66 15.62 -25.22
CA SER A 611 -12.26 15.99 -24.95
C SER A 611 -12.08 16.84 -23.71
N ARG A 612 -13.14 17.50 -23.21
CA ARG A 612 -13.10 18.26 -21.95
C ARG A 612 -12.92 17.37 -20.72
N GLU A 613 -13.25 16.08 -20.82
CA GLU A 613 -13.13 15.12 -19.73
C GLU A 613 -11.71 14.50 -19.68
N LEU A 614 -10.88 14.72 -20.70
CA LEU A 614 -9.52 14.21 -20.78
C LEU A 614 -8.63 14.86 -19.73
N ASN A 615 -8.13 14.05 -18.82
CA ASN A 615 -7.16 14.45 -17.82
C ASN A 615 -5.77 14.61 -18.47
N PRO A 616 -5.04 15.71 -18.21
CA PRO A 616 -3.72 15.91 -18.78
C PRO A 616 -2.64 14.99 -18.18
N TYR A 617 -2.90 14.35 -17.04
CA TYR A 617 -1.92 13.54 -16.32
C TYR A 617 -2.15 12.04 -16.63
N PRO A 618 -1.29 11.40 -17.45
CA PRO A 618 -1.42 9.98 -17.73
C PRO A 618 -1.07 9.13 -16.50
N ALA A 619 -1.60 7.92 -16.45
CA ALA A 619 -1.35 6.94 -15.40
C ALA A 619 -0.28 5.92 -15.83
N ILE A 620 0.67 5.62 -14.94
CA ILE A 620 1.72 4.62 -15.20
C ILE A 620 1.17 3.20 -15.10
N LEU A 621 1.51 2.34 -16.05
CA LEU A 621 1.25 0.91 -16.01
C LEU A 621 2.53 0.10 -16.27
N PRO A 622 2.66 -1.11 -15.68
CA PRO A 622 3.75 -2.01 -16.02
C PRO A 622 3.58 -2.55 -17.44
N GLN A 623 4.66 -2.69 -18.22
CA GLN A 623 4.61 -3.26 -19.57
C GLN A 623 3.97 -4.65 -19.60
N LYS A 624 4.27 -5.46 -18.57
CA LYS A 624 3.70 -6.80 -18.41
C LYS A 624 2.17 -6.81 -18.39
N PHE A 625 1.53 -5.76 -17.86
CA PHE A 625 0.07 -5.64 -17.86
C PHE A 625 -0.51 -5.58 -19.29
N ILE A 626 0.14 -4.84 -20.19
CA ILE A 626 -0.26 -4.74 -21.59
C ILE A 626 -0.08 -6.09 -22.30
N ALA A 627 1.04 -6.78 -22.04
CA ALA A 627 1.31 -8.10 -22.60
C ALA A 627 0.36 -9.19 -22.04
N ASP A 628 -0.12 -9.07 -20.81
CA ASP A 628 -1.14 -9.95 -20.23
C ASP A 628 -2.51 -9.72 -20.92
N LEU A 629 -2.88 -8.47 -21.19
CA LEU A 629 -4.10 -8.12 -21.93
C LEU A 629 -4.08 -8.63 -23.38
N GLU A 630 -2.94 -8.53 -24.07
CA GLU A 630 -2.77 -9.03 -25.42
C GLU A 630 -2.96 -10.55 -25.49
N ARG A 631 -2.29 -11.30 -24.61
CA ARG A 631 -2.45 -12.76 -24.49
C ARG A 631 -3.87 -13.16 -24.13
N PHE A 632 -4.53 -12.40 -23.27
CA PHE A 632 -5.95 -12.62 -22.96
C PHE A 632 -6.83 -12.42 -24.19
N ASN A 633 -6.60 -11.36 -24.97
CA ASN A 633 -7.35 -11.11 -26.18
C ASN A 633 -7.15 -12.21 -27.23
N GLU A 634 -5.93 -12.72 -27.40
CA GLU A 634 -5.65 -13.85 -28.31
C GLU A 634 -6.48 -15.09 -27.94
N ALA A 635 -6.52 -15.44 -26.65
CA ALA A 635 -7.34 -16.55 -26.15
C ALA A 635 -8.84 -16.29 -26.39
N LEU A 636 -9.29 -15.06 -26.11
CA LEU A 636 -10.69 -14.67 -26.27
C LEU A 636 -11.13 -14.70 -27.74
N ALA A 637 -10.31 -14.16 -28.65
CA ALA A 637 -10.54 -14.19 -30.09
C ALA A 637 -10.59 -15.62 -30.63
N THR A 638 -9.71 -16.50 -30.13
CA THR A 638 -9.70 -17.93 -30.50
C THR A 638 -10.98 -18.63 -30.06
N ALA A 639 -11.48 -18.35 -28.86
CA ALA A 639 -12.77 -18.87 -28.39
C ALA A 639 -13.93 -18.41 -29.30
N TYR A 640 -13.94 -17.14 -29.71
CA TYR A 640 -14.97 -16.61 -30.62
C TYR A 640 -14.96 -17.25 -32.01
N ILE A 641 -13.77 -17.39 -32.60
CA ILE A 641 -13.59 -17.99 -33.92
C ILE A 641 -14.08 -19.45 -33.93
N ASN A 642 -14.03 -20.14 -32.79
CA ASN A 642 -14.58 -21.48 -32.67
C ASN A 642 -16.10 -21.49 -32.39
N ILE A 643 -16.57 -20.74 -31.39
CA ILE A 643 -17.96 -20.81 -30.89
C ILE A 643 -18.97 -20.27 -31.92
N ILE A 644 -18.70 -19.12 -32.52
CA ILE A 644 -19.69 -18.41 -33.35
C ILE A 644 -20.00 -19.16 -34.65
N PRO A 645 -19.03 -19.70 -35.41
CA PRO A 645 -19.32 -20.48 -36.61
C PRO A 645 -20.07 -21.80 -36.35
N ARG A 646 -19.96 -22.36 -35.14
CA ARG A 646 -20.66 -23.61 -34.76
C ARG A 646 -21.97 -23.37 -34.01
N TRP A 647 -22.41 -22.11 -33.89
CA TRP A 647 -23.52 -21.70 -33.04
C TRP A 647 -24.80 -22.53 -33.21
N TRP A 648 -25.15 -22.87 -34.46
CA TRP A 648 -26.33 -23.68 -34.77
C TRP A 648 -26.02 -25.14 -35.10
N LYS A 649 -24.77 -25.43 -35.51
CA LYS A 649 -24.33 -26.75 -35.95
C LYS A 649 -24.00 -27.68 -34.79
N ASP A 650 -23.61 -27.13 -33.65
CA ASP A 650 -23.22 -27.91 -32.49
C ASP A 650 -24.43 -28.33 -31.63
N THR A 651 -24.92 -29.54 -31.89
CA THR A 651 -26.07 -30.11 -31.19
C THR A 651 -25.76 -30.55 -29.75
N GLU A 652 -24.49 -30.69 -29.38
CA GLU A 652 -24.08 -31.07 -28.03
C GLU A 652 -24.00 -29.84 -27.12
N ALA A 653 -23.33 -28.78 -27.59
CA ALA A 653 -23.14 -27.54 -26.83
C ALA A 653 -24.42 -26.71 -26.66
N LYS A 654 -25.39 -26.88 -27.58
CA LYS A 654 -26.75 -26.29 -27.51
C LYS A 654 -26.75 -24.79 -27.23
N PHE A 655 -25.88 -24.03 -27.91
CA PHE A 655 -25.68 -22.59 -27.67
C PHE A 655 -26.96 -21.78 -27.66
N PHE A 656 -27.81 -21.99 -28.66
CA PHE A 656 -29.08 -21.30 -28.77
C PHE A 656 -29.99 -21.51 -27.56
N ASN A 657 -30.03 -22.72 -27.00
CA ASN A 657 -30.88 -23.01 -25.84
C ASN A 657 -30.37 -22.30 -24.58
N ARG A 658 -29.05 -22.09 -24.48
CA ARG A 658 -28.40 -21.40 -23.35
C ARG A 658 -28.45 -19.88 -23.50
N MET A 659 -28.57 -19.39 -24.73
CA MET A 659 -28.65 -17.97 -25.06
C MET A 659 -29.72 -17.73 -26.13
N PRO A 660 -31.01 -17.84 -25.77
CA PRO A 660 -32.11 -17.62 -26.72
C PRO A 660 -32.07 -16.18 -27.22
N LEU A 661 -32.38 -16.02 -28.51
CA LEU A 661 -32.36 -14.75 -29.23
C LEU A 661 -33.78 -14.35 -29.62
N GLU A 662 -34.00 -13.05 -29.79
CA GLU A 662 -35.26 -12.51 -30.29
C GLU A 662 -35.54 -13.07 -31.70
N PRO A 663 -36.78 -13.45 -32.05
CA PRO A 663 -37.06 -14.21 -33.27
C PRO A 663 -36.55 -13.55 -34.57
N ARG A 664 -36.59 -12.22 -34.68
CA ARG A 664 -36.06 -11.52 -35.87
C ARG A 664 -34.54 -11.58 -35.95
N VAL A 665 -33.85 -11.46 -34.81
CA VAL A 665 -32.40 -11.65 -34.71
C VAL A 665 -32.01 -13.08 -35.06
N GLU A 666 -32.72 -14.08 -34.54
CA GLU A 666 -32.48 -15.49 -34.87
C GLU A 666 -32.66 -15.73 -36.37
N ALA A 667 -33.76 -15.27 -36.96
CA ALA A 667 -34.03 -15.44 -38.39
C ALA A 667 -32.90 -14.86 -39.25
N LEU A 668 -32.41 -13.67 -38.89
CA LEU A 668 -31.28 -13.03 -39.56
C LEU A 668 -29.98 -13.82 -39.41
N LEU A 669 -29.63 -14.27 -38.20
CA LEU A 669 -28.40 -15.04 -37.97
C LEU A 669 -28.42 -16.41 -38.64
N ARG A 670 -29.58 -17.08 -38.70
CA ARG A 670 -29.77 -18.32 -39.48
C ARG A 670 -29.69 -18.09 -40.99
N TRP A 671 -30.12 -16.93 -41.45
CA TRP A 671 -29.89 -16.55 -42.84
C TRP A 671 -28.39 -16.31 -43.10
N ILE A 672 -27.70 -15.58 -42.22
CA ILE A 672 -26.25 -15.36 -42.29
C ILE A 672 -25.48 -16.69 -42.32
N GLU A 673 -25.87 -17.68 -41.52
CA GLU A 673 -25.26 -19.00 -41.53
C GLU A 673 -25.43 -19.70 -42.89
N ARG A 674 -26.66 -19.79 -43.40
CA ARG A 674 -26.93 -20.38 -44.72
C ARG A 674 -26.15 -19.67 -45.83
N SER A 675 -26.15 -18.33 -45.81
CA SER A 675 -25.38 -17.50 -46.72
C SER A 675 -23.86 -17.68 -46.57
N SER A 676 -23.37 -18.04 -45.38
CA SER A 676 -21.96 -18.37 -45.16
C SER A 676 -21.61 -19.73 -45.78
N ASP A 677 -22.49 -20.72 -45.65
CA ASP A 677 -22.32 -22.06 -46.25
C ASP A 677 -22.36 -22.02 -47.78
N GLU A 678 -23.13 -21.09 -48.35
CA GLU A 678 -23.20 -20.81 -49.80
C GLU A 678 -22.03 -19.94 -50.32
N GLY A 679 -21.14 -19.50 -49.43
CA GLY A 679 -20.00 -18.63 -49.74
C GLY A 679 -20.37 -17.22 -50.19
N ILE A 680 -21.56 -16.74 -49.82
CA ILE A 680 -22.04 -15.37 -50.09
C ILE A 680 -21.58 -14.42 -48.99
N MET A 681 -21.64 -14.87 -47.73
CA MET A 681 -21.22 -14.08 -46.57
C MET A 681 -19.71 -14.23 -46.31
N ARG A 682 -19.08 -13.16 -45.81
CA ARG A 682 -17.67 -13.20 -45.39
C ARG A 682 -17.44 -14.16 -44.21
N PRO A 683 -16.27 -14.83 -44.15
CA PRO A 683 -15.94 -15.67 -43.01
C PRO A 683 -15.86 -14.82 -41.74
N PHE A 684 -16.34 -15.35 -40.61
CA PHE A 684 -16.29 -14.64 -39.34
C PHE A 684 -14.84 -14.35 -38.89
N SER A 685 -13.97 -15.34 -39.09
CA SER A 685 -12.54 -15.21 -38.78
C SER A 685 -11.90 -14.11 -39.64
N GLY A 686 -11.26 -13.14 -38.98
CA GLY A 686 -10.63 -11.99 -39.61
C GLY A 686 -11.61 -10.89 -40.05
N ASN A 687 -12.91 -11.03 -39.78
CA ASN A 687 -13.94 -10.02 -40.07
C ASN A 687 -14.83 -9.72 -38.86
N GLN A 688 -14.37 -10.01 -37.64
CA GLN A 688 -15.17 -9.84 -36.42
C GLN A 688 -15.57 -8.38 -36.17
N GLY A 689 -14.95 -7.40 -36.84
CA GLY A 689 -15.18 -5.99 -36.60
C GLY A 689 -14.45 -5.49 -35.36
N ASN A 690 -15.04 -4.53 -34.65
CA ASN A 690 -14.41 -3.86 -33.51
C ASN A 690 -15.08 -4.29 -32.19
N LEU A 691 -14.38 -5.12 -31.43
CA LEU A 691 -14.76 -5.52 -30.09
C LEU A 691 -14.05 -4.61 -29.07
N ARG A 692 -14.82 -4.05 -28.13
CA ARG A 692 -14.31 -3.21 -27.05
C ARG A 692 -14.65 -3.80 -25.67
N PRO A 693 -13.81 -4.66 -25.11
CA PRO A 693 -13.99 -5.19 -23.76
C PRO A 693 -13.73 -4.15 -22.67
N ASP A 694 -14.56 -4.15 -21.63
CA ASP A 694 -14.41 -3.27 -20.46
C ASP A 694 -13.77 -4.02 -19.28
N ILE A 695 -12.75 -3.38 -18.71
CA ILE A 695 -11.81 -3.97 -17.74
C ILE A 695 -12.01 -3.36 -16.35
N LEU A 696 -12.05 -4.22 -15.33
CA LEU A 696 -12.11 -3.88 -13.90
C LEU A 696 -10.78 -4.21 -13.20
N ILE A 697 -10.40 -3.41 -12.20
CA ILE A 697 -9.24 -3.67 -11.33
C ILE A 697 -9.73 -4.07 -9.93
N PRO A 698 -9.75 -5.38 -9.60
CA PRO A 698 -10.17 -5.85 -8.28
C PRO A 698 -9.16 -5.47 -7.17
N ILE A 699 -9.60 -5.56 -5.91
CA ILE A 699 -8.69 -5.52 -4.76
C ILE A 699 -7.89 -6.82 -4.74
N GLY A 700 -6.63 -6.78 -5.20
CA GLY A 700 -5.70 -7.91 -5.20
C GLY A 700 -4.67 -7.85 -4.07
N ALA A 701 -4.00 -8.98 -3.80
CA ALA A 701 -2.98 -9.12 -2.75
C ALA A 701 -1.63 -8.55 -3.22
N GLY A 702 -1.42 -7.24 -3.08
CA GLY A 702 -0.06 -6.63 -3.14
C GLY A 702 0.80 -6.93 -4.38
N HIS A 703 0.21 -7.33 -5.52
CA HIS A 703 0.97 -7.78 -6.68
C HIS A 703 1.70 -6.62 -7.39
N LYS A 704 2.91 -6.91 -7.90
CA LYS A 704 3.74 -5.99 -8.69
C LYS A 704 3.07 -5.55 -10.01
N THR A 705 2.14 -6.34 -10.53
CA THR A 705 1.31 -6.03 -11.70
C THR A 705 -0.17 -6.00 -11.34
N PRO A 706 -0.97 -5.07 -11.90
CA PRO A 706 -2.41 -5.05 -11.65
C PRO A 706 -3.07 -6.32 -12.18
N GLU A 707 -3.92 -6.94 -11.36
CA GLU A 707 -4.87 -7.92 -11.87
C GLU A 707 -6.01 -7.19 -12.59
N PHE A 708 -6.63 -7.87 -13.56
CA PHE A 708 -7.77 -7.35 -14.28
C PHE A 708 -8.90 -8.37 -14.45
N ARG A 709 -10.13 -7.88 -14.62
CA ARG A 709 -11.29 -8.70 -14.96
C ARG A 709 -12.12 -8.05 -16.07
N VAL A 710 -12.48 -8.81 -17.10
CA VAL A 710 -13.39 -8.37 -18.17
C VAL A 710 -14.82 -8.67 -17.76
N CYS A 711 -15.66 -7.64 -17.75
CA CYS A 711 -17.03 -7.73 -17.25
C CYS A 711 -18.11 -7.59 -18.33
N GLU A 712 -17.77 -7.02 -19.49
CA GLU A 712 -18.62 -6.94 -20.67
C GLU A 712 -17.80 -6.66 -21.93
N ILE A 713 -18.40 -6.92 -23.10
CA ILE A 713 -17.79 -6.68 -24.41
C ILE A 713 -18.75 -5.85 -25.25
N ASN A 714 -18.29 -4.68 -25.71
CA ASN A 714 -19.08 -3.78 -26.53
C ASN A 714 -18.71 -3.97 -28.00
N ALA A 715 -19.67 -4.40 -28.82
CA ALA A 715 -19.46 -4.66 -30.24
C ALA A 715 -20.58 -4.12 -31.14
N ARG A 716 -21.54 -3.38 -30.58
CA ARG A 716 -22.71 -2.90 -31.32
C ARG A 716 -22.36 -1.99 -32.49
N PHE A 717 -21.49 -1.02 -32.24
CA PHE A 717 -21.13 -0.01 -33.23
C PHE A 717 -19.70 -0.23 -33.74
N PRO A 718 -19.43 -0.03 -35.05
CA PRO A 718 -18.12 -0.32 -35.66
C PRO A 718 -16.98 0.53 -35.08
N ILE A 719 -17.26 1.73 -34.59
CA ILE A 719 -16.22 2.69 -34.20
C ILE A 719 -15.90 2.67 -32.71
N ASN A 720 -16.90 2.49 -31.82
CA ASN A 720 -16.73 2.39 -30.36
C ASN A 720 -15.76 3.40 -29.69
N PHE A 721 -15.63 4.63 -30.21
CA PHE A 721 -14.64 5.65 -29.78
C PHE A 721 -13.16 5.31 -30.02
N LEU A 722 -12.87 4.32 -30.87
CA LEU A 722 -11.51 3.94 -31.28
C LEU A 722 -10.73 5.14 -31.86
N HIS A 723 -11.33 5.88 -32.79
CA HIS A 723 -10.74 7.07 -33.40
C HIS A 723 -10.35 8.15 -32.37
N TYR A 724 -11.24 8.44 -31.41
CA TYR A 724 -10.96 9.41 -30.35
C TYR A 724 -9.81 8.94 -29.45
N THR A 725 -9.78 7.65 -29.12
CA THR A 725 -8.66 7.05 -28.36
C THR A 725 -7.34 7.19 -29.12
N ALA A 726 -7.35 6.99 -30.45
CA ALA A 726 -6.18 7.17 -31.30
C ALA A 726 -5.68 8.62 -31.25
N THR A 727 -6.58 9.59 -31.47
CA THR A 727 -6.27 11.03 -31.40
C THR A 727 -5.76 11.45 -30.02
N ALA A 728 -6.34 10.94 -28.93
CA ALA A 728 -5.89 11.26 -27.58
C ALA A 728 -4.46 10.71 -27.30
N ASN A 729 -4.14 9.51 -27.78
CA ASN A 729 -2.78 8.96 -27.68
C ASN A 729 -1.78 9.67 -28.62
N GLU A 730 -2.23 10.18 -29.77
CA GLU A 730 -1.43 11.03 -30.65
C GLU A 730 -1.07 12.35 -29.94
N ALA A 731 -2.05 12.98 -29.29
CA ALA A 731 -1.84 14.19 -28.50
C ALA A 731 -0.85 13.96 -27.34
N LEU A 732 -0.98 12.83 -26.63
CA LEU A 732 -0.05 12.45 -25.57
C LEU A 732 1.36 12.20 -26.12
N ALA A 733 1.49 11.52 -27.26
CA ALA A 733 2.78 11.28 -27.91
C ALA A 733 3.46 12.58 -28.34
N GLY A 734 2.68 13.61 -28.71
CA GLY A 734 3.17 14.95 -29.06
C GLY A 734 3.65 15.79 -27.88
N CYS A 735 3.39 15.37 -26.63
CA CYS A 735 3.89 16.06 -25.45
C CYS A 735 5.41 15.86 -25.27
N LYS A 736 6.02 16.74 -24.46
CA LYS A 736 7.44 16.61 -24.10
C LYS A 736 7.61 15.53 -23.02
N TRP A 737 8.46 14.55 -23.29
CA TRP A 737 8.72 13.43 -22.37
C TRP A 737 9.89 13.72 -21.43
N PRO A 738 9.81 13.30 -20.16
CA PRO A 738 10.89 13.50 -19.20
C PRO A 738 12.04 12.50 -19.37
N SER A 739 11.83 11.40 -20.09
CA SER A 739 12.83 10.37 -20.34
C SER A 739 12.44 9.52 -21.54
N ASP A 740 13.45 9.01 -22.27
CA ASP A 740 13.25 8.09 -23.39
C ASP A 740 12.74 6.71 -22.95
N SER A 741 12.80 6.39 -21.64
CA SER A 741 12.26 5.14 -21.09
C SER A 741 10.77 5.24 -20.75
N LEU A 742 10.11 6.37 -21.01
CA LEU A 742 8.67 6.52 -20.87
C LEU A 742 8.03 6.65 -22.25
N GLU A 743 7.00 5.86 -22.50
CA GLU A 743 6.23 5.96 -23.74
C GLU A 743 4.72 5.76 -23.48
N PRO A 744 3.84 6.20 -24.40
CA PRO A 744 2.42 5.86 -24.34
C PRO A 744 2.22 4.35 -24.30
N ALA A 745 1.29 3.88 -23.45
CA ALA A 745 0.97 2.45 -23.35
C ALA A 745 0.37 1.88 -24.65
N THR A 746 -0.17 2.76 -25.50
CA THR A 746 -0.76 2.40 -26.78
C THR A 746 -0.22 3.30 -27.89
N LYS A 747 0.24 2.69 -28.98
CA LYS A 747 0.68 3.43 -30.17
C LYS A 747 -0.53 3.94 -30.94
N HIS A 748 -0.66 5.26 -31.10
CA HIS A 748 -1.77 5.87 -31.83
C HIS A 748 -1.82 5.42 -33.30
N THR A 749 -0.67 5.18 -33.94
CA THR A 749 -0.58 4.65 -35.31
C THR A 749 -1.27 3.30 -35.43
N GLN A 750 -1.01 2.38 -34.50
CA GLN A 750 -1.64 1.05 -34.47
C GLN A 750 -3.16 1.14 -34.36
N LEU A 751 -3.70 2.06 -33.54
CA LEU A 751 -5.15 2.26 -33.44
C LEU A 751 -5.76 2.81 -34.73
N PHE A 752 -5.08 3.75 -35.39
CA PHE A 752 -5.50 4.29 -36.68
C PHE A 752 -5.43 3.27 -37.82
N ASP A 753 -4.36 2.48 -37.88
CA ASP A 753 -4.20 1.41 -38.86
C ASP A 753 -5.29 0.36 -38.66
N SER A 754 -5.54 -0.06 -37.41
CA SER A 754 -6.63 -0.97 -37.06
C SER A 754 -8.00 -0.41 -37.46
N LEU A 755 -8.24 0.89 -37.28
CA LEU A 755 -9.48 1.54 -37.73
C LEU A 755 -9.63 1.50 -39.26
N LEU A 756 -8.56 1.69 -40.02
CA LEU A 756 -8.58 1.62 -41.48
C LEU A 756 -8.85 0.19 -41.98
N GLU A 757 -8.28 -0.82 -41.33
CA GLU A 757 -8.49 -2.23 -41.68
C GLU A 757 -9.95 -2.70 -41.60
N LEU A 758 -10.81 -1.99 -40.86
CA LEU A 758 -12.24 -2.26 -40.86
C LEU A 758 -12.89 -2.00 -42.23
N PHE A 759 -12.33 -1.10 -43.03
CA PHE A 759 -12.92 -0.62 -44.27
C PHE A 759 -12.02 -0.92 -45.47
N ASN A 760 -12.62 -1.10 -46.64
CA ASN A 760 -11.85 -1.17 -47.88
C ASN A 760 -11.67 0.27 -48.42
N PRO A 761 -10.44 0.77 -48.60
CA PRO A 761 -10.20 2.13 -49.07
C PRO A 761 -10.61 2.37 -50.54
N GLU A 762 -10.87 1.33 -51.33
CA GLU A 762 -11.28 1.45 -52.74
C GLU A 762 -12.76 1.82 -52.92
N TYR A 763 -13.58 1.72 -51.86
CA TYR A 763 -15.02 1.99 -51.94
C TYR A 763 -15.44 3.10 -50.95
N PRO A 764 -16.53 3.85 -51.24
CA PRO A 764 -17.11 4.78 -50.27
C PRO A 764 -17.55 4.05 -48.99
N ILE A 765 -17.49 4.76 -47.85
CA ILE A 765 -17.98 4.24 -46.56
C ILE A 765 -19.34 4.87 -46.27
N HIS A 766 -20.38 4.04 -46.13
CA HIS A 766 -21.73 4.51 -45.80
C HIS A 766 -22.06 4.21 -44.33
N PHE A 767 -22.15 5.25 -43.50
CA PHE A 767 -22.63 5.15 -42.11
C PHE A 767 -24.15 5.28 -42.07
N VAL A 768 -24.84 4.16 -41.88
CA VAL A 768 -26.30 4.09 -41.89
C VAL A 768 -26.86 4.38 -40.48
N ARG A 769 -27.63 5.46 -40.33
CA ARG A 769 -28.25 5.90 -39.05
C ARG A 769 -29.58 6.64 -39.25
N ASP A 770 -30.49 6.53 -38.30
CA ASP A 770 -31.72 7.35 -38.26
C ASP A 770 -31.75 8.32 -37.08
N LYS A 771 -31.36 7.88 -35.88
CA LYS A 771 -31.20 8.78 -34.73
C LYS A 771 -29.90 9.58 -34.80
N ALA A 772 -29.92 10.75 -34.16
CA ALA A 772 -28.73 11.57 -33.95
C ALA A 772 -27.74 10.83 -33.04
N GLY A 773 -26.47 10.76 -33.44
CA GLY A 773 -25.43 10.03 -32.69
C GLY A 773 -24.01 10.17 -33.26
N MET A 774 -23.88 10.51 -34.54
CA MET A 774 -22.62 10.83 -35.19
C MET A 774 -22.80 12.09 -36.04
N SER A 775 -22.04 13.15 -35.72
CA SER A 775 -22.09 14.43 -36.44
C SER A 775 -21.33 14.36 -37.76
N GLN A 776 -21.81 15.05 -38.79
CA GLN A 776 -21.09 15.24 -40.07
C GLN A 776 -19.79 16.04 -39.89
N ASP A 777 -19.69 16.81 -38.81
CA ASP A 777 -18.52 17.59 -38.41
C ASP A 777 -17.51 16.77 -37.59
N SER A 778 -17.77 15.47 -37.40
CA SER A 778 -16.85 14.59 -36.68
C SER A 778 -15.48 14.57 -37.37
N PRO A 779 -14.37 14.74 -36.63
CA PRO A 779 -13.03 14.70 -37.22
C PRO A 779 -12.68 13.35 -37.83
N LEU A 780 -13.39 12.28 -37.45
CA LEU A 780 -13.30 10.97 -38.11
C LEU A 780 -13.52 11.05 -39.62
N PHE A 781 -14.49 11.87 -40.07
CA PHE A 781 -14.87 11.93 -41.49
C PHE A 781 -13.80 12.65 -42.32
N GLY A 782 -13.27 13.77 -41.80
CA GLY A 782 -12.15 14.46 -42.44
C GLY A 782 -10.88 13.61 -42.43
N TRP A 783 -10.62 12.89 -41.34
CA TRP A 783 -9.47 12.01 -41.23
C TRP A 783 -9.55 10.84 -42.22
N LEU A 784 -10.68 10.13 -42.29
CA LEU A 784 -10.91 9.06 -43.27
C LEU A 784 -10.79 9.61 -44.71
N ALA A 785 -11.37 10.78 -45.00
CA ALA A 785 -11.26 11.42 -46.31
C ALA A 785 -9.79 11.70 -46.71
N SER A 786 -8.96 12.14 -45.76
CA SER A 786 -7.55 12.39 -46.01
C SER A 786 -6.74 11.12 -46.30
N ARG A 787 -7.19 9.96 -45.78
CA ARG A 787 -6.51 8.67 -45.91
C ARG A 787 -6.98 7.87 -47.14
N THR A 788 -8.28 7.86 -47.42
CA THR A 788 -8.88 7.07 -48.51
C THR A 788 -9.12 7.91 -49.76
N GLY A 789 -9.01 9.23 -49.66
CA GLY A 789 -9.44 10.16 -50.70
C GLY A 789 -10.96 10.31 -50.80
N MET A 790 -11.76 9.50 -50.11
CA MET A 790 -13.23 9.53 -50.16
C MET A 790 -13.80 9.87 -48.81
N ARG A 791 -14.62 10.94 -48.75
CA ARG A 791 -15.31 11.31 -47.52
C ARG A 791 -16.41 10.27 -47.22
N PRO A 792 -16.51 9.74 -45.98
CA PRO A 792 -17.62 8.88 -45.59
C PRO A 792 -18.96 9.61 -45.70
N ARG A 793 -20.02 8.83 -45.93
CA ARG A 793 -21.39 9.32 -46.18
C ARG A 793 -22.28 8.98 -45.00
N ILE A 794 -23.17 9.87 -44.62
CA ILE A 794 -24.26 9.56 -43.69
C ILE A 794 -25.51 9.24 -44.50
N VAL A 795 -26.11 8.08 -44.23
CA VAL A 795 -27.28 7.59 -44.97
C VAL A 795 -28.39 7.27 -43.97
N SER A 796 -29.60 7.80 -44.19
CA SER A 796 -30.78 7.35 -43.43
C SER A 796 -31.30 6.03 -43.98
N SER A 797 -31.95 5.24 -43.14
CA SER A 797 -32.58 4.00 -43.57
C SER A 797 -33.66 4.24 -44.64
N ALA A 798 -34.29 5.42 -44.65
CA ALA A 798 -35.26 5.84 -45.66
C ALA A 798 -34.65 6.07 -47.06
N ASP A 799 -33.34 6.27 -47.14
CA ASP A 799 -32.60 6.54 -48.40
C ASP A 799 -31.99 5.28 -49.00
N LEU A 800 -32.24 4.10 -48.42
CA LEU A 800 -31.77 2.83 -48.97
C LEU A 800 -32.76 2.29 -50.01
N ARG A 801 -32.22 1.68 -51.07
CA ARG A 801 -32.96 1.04 -52.17
C ARG A 801 -32.34 -0.32 -52.47
N LEU A 802 -33.18 -1.31 -52.76
CA LEU A 802 -32.72 -2.57 -53.37
C LEU A 802 -33.02 -2.51 -54.87
N VAL A 803 -31.98 -2.65 -55.68
CA VAL A 803 -32.11 -2.66 -57.15
C VAL A 803 -31.93 -4.10 -57.62
N PRO A 804 -32.86 -4.65 -58.43
CA PRO A 804 -32.71 -5.99 -58.99
C PRO A 804 -31.43 -6.11 -59.84
N ASP A 805 -30.67 -7.18 -59.63
CA ASP A 805 -29.47 -7.49 -60.41
C ASP A 805 -29.39 -8.98 -60.70
N SER A 806 -29.40 -9.33 -61.99
CA SER A 806 -29.31 -10.72 -62.46
C SER A 806 -27.92 -11.34 -62.32
N ILE A 807 -26.88 -10.54 -62.03
CA ILE A 807 -25.50 -11.00 -61.93
C ILE A 807 -25.18 -11.49 -60.52
N ARG A 808 -25.67 -10.82 -59.48
CA ARG A 808 -25.44 -11.23 -58.09
C ARG A 808 -26.25 -12.45 -57.69
N LYS A 809 -25.61 -13.31 -56.90
CA LYS A 809 -26.24 -14.52 -56.32
C LYS A 809 -27.49 -14.22 -55.50
N THR A 810 -27.59 -13.03 -54.90
CA THR A 810 -28.76 -12.60 -54.11
C THR A 810 -29.89 -12.02 -54.95
N GLY A 811 -29.66 -11.75 -56.24
CA GLY A 811 -30.64 -11.14 -57.15
C GLY A 811 -30.83 -9.63 -56.97
N PHE A 812 -30.10 -8.99 -56.04
CA PHE A 812 -30.21 -7.56 -55.77
C PHE A 812 -28.85 -6.93 -55.43
N ILE A 813 -28.74 -5.63 -55.67
CA ILE A 813 -27.70 -4.75 -55.13
C ILE A 813 -28.32 -3.77 -54.13
N LEU A 814 -27.57 -3.44 -53.09
CA LEU A 814 -27.95 -2.39 -52.14
C LEU A 814 -27.43 -1.05 -52.65
N CYS A 815 -28.32 -0.08 -52.77
CA CYS A 815 -27.99 1.28 -53.17
C CYS A 815 -28.50 2.29 -52.15
N CYS A 816 -27.93 3.49 -52.16
CA CYS A 816 -28.45 4.66 -51.45
C CYS A 816 -28.77 5.79 -52.43
N VAL A 817 -29.75 6.64 -52.09
CA VAL A 817 -30.08 7.83 -52.88
C VAL A 817 -28.87 8.76 -52.98
N TRP A 818 -28.49 9.08 -54.22
CA TRP A 818 -27.38 9.98 -54.49
C TRP A 818 -27.75 11.41 -54.08
N GLY A 819 -26.90 12.02 -53.26
CA GLY A 819 -27.09 13.39 -52.77
C GLY A 819 -28.03 13.54 -51.56
N ALA A 820 -28.45 12.43 -50.94
CA ALA A 820 -29.10 12.44 -49.63
C ALA A 820 -28.19 13.03 -48.54
N ASP A 821 -26.87 12.88 -48.68
CA ASP A 821 -25.89 13.61 -47.87
C ASP A 821 -25.48 14.92 -48.58
N PRO A 822 -25.90 16.10 -48.09
CA PRO A 822 -25.67 17.39 -48.76
C PRO A 822 -24.20 17.79 -48.83
N VAL A 823 -23.33 17.23 -47.96
CA VAL A 823 -21.89 17.53 -47.93
C VAL A 823 -21.17 16.90 -49.12
N VAL A 824 -21.70 15.79 -49.66
CA VAL A 824 -21.08 15.04 -50.76
C VAL A 824 -21.38 15.68 -52.12
N VAL A 825 -22.56 16.29 -52.27
CA VAL A 825 -22.99 16.96 -53.51
C VAL A 825 -22.14 18.20 -53.82
N GLY A 826 -21.70 18.93 -52.79
CA GLY A 826 -20.91 20.16 -52.95
C GLY A 826 -19.42 19.96 -53.30
N SER A 827 -18.96 18.72 -53.48
CA SER A 827 -17.54 18.39 -53.66
C SER A 827 -17.15 17.96 -55.10
N ILE A 828 -18.05 18.14 -56.07
CA ILE A 828 -17.89 17.70 -57.48
C ILE A 828 -17.19 18.76 -58.36
N ASP A 829 -16.69 19.87 -57.81
CA ASP A 829 -15.88 20.84 -58.55
C ASP A 829 -14.40 20.42 -58.57
N GLY A 830 -14.04 19.43 -59.40
CA GLY A 830 -12.65 19.16 -59.80
C GLY A 830 -12.25 17.68 -59.95
N GLU A 831 -11.96 17.27 -61.18
CA GLU A 831 -11.14 16.11 -61.65
C GLU A 831 -11.21 14.75 -60.91
N ARG A 832 -12.29 14.44 -60.18
CA ARG A 832 -12.54 13.08 -59.66
C ARG A 832 -13.67 12.39 -60.41
N THR A 833 -13.44 11.11 -60.73
CA THR A 833 -14.40 10.20 -61.37
C THR A 833 -15.74 10.26 -60.65
N VAL A 834 -16.77 10.69 -61.37
CA VAL A 834 -18.18 10.58 -60.96
C VAL A 834 -18.43 9.11 -60.60
N PRO A 835 -19.07 8.81 -59.46
CA PRO A 835 -19.44 7.42 -59.15
C PRO A 835 -20.38 6.89 -60.22
N ASN A 836 -20.33 5.58 -60.48
CA ASN A 836 -21.28 4.92 -61.39
C ASN A 836 -22.68 4.98 -60.77
N LEU A 837 -23.45 6.02 -61.14
CA LEU A 837 -24.83 6.22 -60.69
C LEU A 837 -25.79 5.39 -61.53
N ILE A 838 -26.80 4.82 -60.88
CA ILE A 838 -27.87 4.05 -61.50
C ILE A 838 -29.12 4.92 -61.46
N ASP A 839 -29.81 5.10 -62.59
CA ASP A 839 -31.12 5.75 -62.64
C ASP A 839 -32.20 4.72 -62.30
N LEU A 840 -32.88 4.94 -61.18
CA LEU A 840 -33.99 4.13 -60.70
C LEU A 840 -35.28 4.97 -60.73
N ASN A 841 -36.01 4.91 -61.84
CA ASN A 841 -37.29 5.62 -62.03
C ASN A 841 -37.20 7.15 -61.79
N GLY A 842 -36.09 7.79 -62.18
CA GLY A 842 -35.84 9.23 -62.00
C GLY A 842 -35.14 9.59 -60.69
N GLU A 843 -34.84 8.60 -59.83
CA GLU A 843 -33.99 8.76 -58.65
C GLU A 843 -32.57 8.23 -58.96
N LEU A 844 -31.56 9.09 -58.84
CA LEU A 844 -30.16 8.65 -58.99
C LEU A 844 -29.73 7.94 -57.71
N VAL A 845 -29.20 6.72 -57.84
CA VAL A 845 -28.73 5.92 -56.71
C VAL A 845 -27.28 5.49 -56.90
N GLU A 846 -26.53 5.40 -55.80
CA GLU A 846 -25.16 4.90 -55.72
C GLU A 846 -25.14 3.53 -55.03
N GLU A 847 -24.33 2.61 -55.53
CA GLU A 847 -24.16 1.30 -54.89
C GLU A 847 -23.44 1.39 -53.52
N VAL A 848 -23.96 0.65 -52.55
CA VAL A 848 -23.42 0.56 -51.18
C VAL A 848 -22.61 -0.72 -51.04
N HIS A 849 -21.28 -0.59 -51.08
CA HIS A 849 -20.35 -1.71 -50.94
C HIS A 849 -19.98 -2.03 -49.49
N GLN A 850 -20.05 -1.05 -48.60
CA GLN A 850 -19.68 -1.23 -47.19
C GLN A 850 -20.43 -0.30 -46.25
N ILE A 851 -20.89 -0.88 -45.14
CA ILE A 851 -21.70 -0.20 -44.15
C ILE A 851 -20.99 -0.15 -42.80
N GLY A 852 -20.90 1.05 -42.23
CA GLY A 852 -20.69 1.26 -40.81
C GLY A 852 -22.04 1.38 -40.11
N LEU A 853 -22.60 0.26 -39.63
CA LEU A 853 -23.96 0.23 -39.08
C LEU A 853 -24.06 1.01 -37.77
N GLN A 854 -25.00 1.97 -37.71
CA GLN A 854 -25.28 2.79 -36.52
C GLN A 854 -26.77 2.77 -36.13
N LEU A 855 -27.57 1.92 -36.77
CA LEU A 855 -28.98 1.71 -36.42
C LEU A 855 -29.12 0.94 -35.10
N PHE A 856 -30.10 1.33 -34.30
CA PHE A 856 -30.54 0.50 -33.18
C PHE A 856 -31.32 -0.73 -33.68
N ASP A 857 -31.48 -1.74 -32.83
CA ASP A 857 -32.04 -3.04 -33.24
C ASP A 857 -33.47 -2.87 -33.75
N TYR A 858 -34.28 -2.06 -33.06
CA TYR A 858 -35.65 -1.75 -33.49
C TYR A 858 -35.69 -0.94 -34.79
N GLU A 859 -34.66 -0.17 -35.13
CA GLU A 859 -34.57 0.59 -36.40
C GLU A 859 -34.19 -0.36 -37.54
N LEU A 860 -33.20 -1.22 -37.31
CA LEU A 860 -32.77 -2.22 -38.29
C LEU A 860 -33.92 -3.17 -38.63
N PHE A 861 -34.64 -3.69 -37.63
CA PHE A 861 -35.75 -4.61 -37.84
C PHE A 861 -37.09 -3.94 -38.16
N ALA A 862 -37.13 -2.61 -38.28
CA ALA A 862 -38.25 -1.90 -38.91
C ALA A 862 -38.17 -1.96 -40.44
N LEU A 863 -36.99 -2.26 -41.00
CA LEU A 863 -36.77 -2.40 -42.44
C LEU A 863 -37.29 -3.75 -42.96
N PRO A 864 -37.63 -3.83 -44.26
CA PRO A 864 -37.95 -5.10 -44.91
C PRO A 864 -36.82 -6.13 -44.77
N THR A 865 -37.18 -7.40 -44.57
CA THR A 865 -36.21 -8.50 -44.36
C THR A 865 -35.11 -8.54 -45.41
N GLU A 866 -35.44 -8.39 -46.70
CA GLU A 866 -34.45 -8.39 -47.78
C GLU A 866 -33.45 -7.24 -47.67
N MET A 867 -33.88 -6.07 -47.17
CA MET A 867 -33.00 -4.94 -46.92
C MET A 867 -32.01 -5.27 -45.80
N VAL A 868 -32.51 -5.86 -44.71
CA VAL A 868 -31.68 -6.27 -43.56
C VAL A 868 -30.64 -7.31 -43.97
N HIS A 869 -31.00 -8.28 -44.82
CA HIS A 869 -30.07 -9.25 -45.39
C HIS A 869 -28.93 -8.58 -46.17
N HIS A 870 -29.25 -7.60 -47.03
CA HIS A 870 -28.22 -6.90 -47.80
C HIS A 870 -27.39 -5.94 -46.95
N ILE A 871 -27.98 -5.30 -45.93
CA ILE A 871 -27.23 -4.56 -44.93
C ILE A 871 -26.22 -5.48 -44.22
N ALA A 872 -26.63 -6.70 -43.86
CA ALA A 872 -25.76 -7.68 -43.22
C ALA A 872 -24.55 -8.05 -44.08
N LEU A 873 -24.73 -8.22 -45.40
CA LEU A 873 -23.64 -8.51 -46.34
C LEU A 873 -22.62 -7.37 -46.41
N CYS A 874 -23.11 -6.13 -46.48
CA CYS A 874 -22.27 -4.95 -46.62
C CYS A 874 -21.68 -4.47 -45.28
N CYS A 875 -22.20 -4.89 -44.13
CA CYS A 875 -21.75 -4.40 -42.82
C CYS A 875 -20.32 -4.83 -42.51
N ARG A 876 -19.42 -3.87 -42.22
CA ARG A 876 -18.02 -4.16 -41.87
C ARG A 876 -17.85 -4.68 -40.45
N ASN A 877 -18.76 -4.32 -39.54
CA ASN A 877 -18.85 -4.90 -38.21
C ASN A 877 -19.83 -6.07 -38.26
N ASP A 878 -19.32 -7.30 -38.20
CA ASP A 878 -20.12 -8.50 -38.43
C ASP A 878 -21.33 -8.58 -37.49
N LEU A 879 -22.51 -8.87 -38.04
CA LEU A 879 -23.74 -8.94 -37.23
C LEU A 879 -23.72 -10.08 -36.21
N ARG A 880 -22.89 -11.11 -36.42
CA ARG A 880 -22.60 -12.11 -35.39
C ARG A 880 -21.90 -11.48 -34.19
N SER A 881 -20.97 -10.55 -34.39
CA SER A 881 -20.38 -9.79 -33.27
C SER A 881 -21.40 -8.86 -32.60
N VAL A 882 -22.24 -8.18 -33.40
CA VAL A 882 -23.27 -7.25 -32.90
C VAL A 882 -24.32 -7.95 -32.03
N PHE A 883 -24.72 -9.17 -32.37
CA PHE A 883 -25.82 -9.86 -31.69
C PHE A 883 -25.37 -11.01 -30.76
N ILE A 884 -24.20 -11.61 -30.98
CA ILE A 884 -23.67 -12.68 -30.12
C ILE A 884 -22.57 -12.14 -29.21
N ALA A 885 -21.49 -11.57 -29.76
CA ALA A 885 -20.34 -11.13 -28.95
C ALA A 885 -20.65 -9.93 -28.05
N HIS A 886 -21.58 -9.05 -28.45
CA HIS A 886 -22.05 -7.94 -27.64
C HIS A 886 -22.98 -8.36 -26.48
N ASP A 887 -23.66 -9.51 -26.62
CA ASP A 887 -24.58 -10.01 -25.60
C ASP A 887 -23.78 -10.50 -24.40
N LYS A 888 -24.01 -9.91 -23.22
CA LYS A 888 -23.20 -10.20 -22.02
C LYS A 888 -23.22 -11.68 -21.63
N ARG A 889 -24.24 -12.45 -22.04
CA ARG A 889 -24.34 -13.90 -21.82
C ARG A 889 -23.20 -14.67 -22.47
N ILE A 890 -22.57 -14.12 -23.53
CA ILE A 890 -21.46 -14.79 -24.21
C ILE A 890 -20.28 -15.09 -23.29
N LEU A 891 -20.03 -14.25 -22.29
CA LEU A 891 -18.97 -14.48 -21.29
C LEU A 891 -19.25 -15.75 -20.48
N GLY A 892 -20.50 -16.00 -20.11
CA GLY A 892 -20.91 -17.23 -19.43
C GLY A 892 -20.82 -18.45 -20.32
N ILE A 893 -21.20 -18.32 -21.60
CA ILE A 893 -21.05 -19.39 -22.59
C ILE A 893 -19.58 -19.77 -22.75
N ILE A 894 -18.68 -18.79 -22.92
CA ILE A 894 -17.23 -19.04 -23.06
C ILE A 894 -16.71 -19.80 -21.83
N LEU A 895 -17.05 -19.36 -20.62
CA LEU A 895 -16.63 -20.01 -19.38
C LEU A 895 -17.08 -21.47 -19.28
N GLN A 896 -18.33 -21.76 -19.66
CA GLN A 896 -18.89 -23.10 -19.67
C GLN A 896 -18.29 -23.98 -20.80
N GLU A 897 -17.80 -23.40 -21.89
CA GLU A 897 -17.18 -24.13 -23.01
C GLU A 897 -15.68 -24.36 -22.86
N LEU A 898 -15.00 -23.81 -21.84
CA LEU A 898 -13.54 -23.85 -21.75
C LEU A 898 -12.96 -25.26 -21.87
N ASP A 899 -13.55 -26.24 -21.18
CA ASP A 899 -13.04 -27.62 -21.20
C ASP A 899 -13.25 -28.27 -22.58
N ALA A 900 -14.36 -27.99 -23.26
CA ALA A 900 -14.60 -28.46 -24.62
C ALA A 900 -13.65 -27.79 -25.63
N LEU A 901 -13.36 -26.48 -25.47
CA LEU A 901 -12.41 -25.75 -26.32
C LEU A 901 -10.98 -26.31 -26.21
N VAL A 902 -10.61 -26.84 -25.05
CA VAL A 902 -9.30 -27.47 -24.80
C VAL A 902 -9.28 -28.93 -25.26
N HIS A 903 -10.23 -29.75 -24.81
CA HIS A 903 -10.14 -31.20 -24.96
C HIS A 903 -10.86 -31.74 -26.19
N THR A 904 -12.02 -31.17 -26.55
CA THR A 904 -12.84 -31.63 -27.67
C THR A 904 -12.40 -30.97 -28.98
N HIS A 905 -12.33 -29.64 -29.00
CA HIS A 905 -12.02 -28.86 -30.20
C HIS A 905 -10.54 -28.56 -30.37
N GLN A 906 -9.74 -28.67 -29.30
CA GLN A 906 -8.29 -28.46 -29.31
C GLN A 906 -7.85 -27.11 -29.91
N VAL A 907 -8.67 -26.07 -29.69
CA VAL A 907 -8.39 -24.71 -30.17
C VAL A 907 -7.72 -23.85 -29.10
N LEU A 908 -7.94 -24.14 -27.82
CA LEU A 908 -7.27 -23.47 -26.71
C LEU A 908 -6.28 -24.40 -26.02
N SER A 909 -5.15 -23.85 -25.60
CA SER A 909 -4.28 -24.49 -24.62
C SER A 909 -4.87 -24.42 -23.21
N VAL A 910 -4.42 -25.31 -22.31
CA VAL A 910 -4.80 -25.28 -20.88
C VAL A 910 -4.49 -23.92 -20.25
N THR A 911 -3.33 -23.32 -20.59
CA THR A 911 -2.93 -22.00 -20.09
C THR A 911 -3.87 -20.89 -20.57
N GLN A 912 -4.27 -20.91 -21.85
CA GLN A 912 -5.23 -19.93 -22.38
C GLN A 912 -6.61 -20.09 -21.74
N ALA A 913 -7.08 -21.32 -21.54
CA ALA A 913 -8.36 -21.56 -20.87
C ALA A 913 -8.33 -21.08 -19.42
N GLN A 914 -7.23 -21.32 -18.69
CA GLN A 914 -7.06 -20.80 -17.33
C GLN A 914 -7.03 -19.27 -17.30
N LEU A 915 -6.34 -18.63 -18.26
CA LEU A 915 -6.32 -17.18 -18.40
C LEU A 915 -7.74 -16.61 -18.62
N LEU A 916 -8.55 -17.24 -19.47
CA LEU A 916 -9.95 -16.83 -19.65
C LEU A 916 -10.79 -17.05 -18.39
N ARG A 917 -10.61 -18.20 -17.71
CA ARG A 917 -11.32 -18.54 -16.47
C ARG A 917 -11.05 -17.55 -15.35
N GLU A 918 -9.81 -17.12 -15.22
CA GLU A 918 -9.40 -16.14 -14.22
C GLU A 918 -9.90 -14.76 -14.61
N HIS A 919 -9.67 -14.30 -15.83
CA HIS A 919 -9.89 -12.91 -16.20
C HIS A 919 -11.30 -12.56 -16.68
N ILE A 920 -12.18 -13.52 -16.98
CA ILE A 920 -13.60 -13.23 -17.26
C ILE A 920 -14.36 -13.21 -15.93
N VAL A 921 -15.16 -12.17 -15.69
CA VAL A 921 -16.06 -12.14 -14.53
C VAL A 921 -17.08 -13.29 -14.66
N PRO A 922 -17.23 -14.17 -13.64
CA PRO A 922 -18.22 -15.23 -13.66
C PRO A 922 -19.60 -14.69 -14.02
N THR A 923 -20.15 -15.16 -15.14
CA THR A 923 -21.41 -14.66 -15.70
C THR A 923 -22.42 -15.79 -15.70
N ILE A 924 -23.40 -15.68 -14.82
CA ILE A 924 -24.42 -16.71 -14.59
C ILE A 924 -25.55 -16.51 -15.60
N LEU A 925 -25.86 -17.58 -16.35
CA LEU A 925 -26.89 -17.58 -17.38
C LEU A 925 -28.25 -17.96 -16.78
N PRO A 926 -29.35 -17.27 -17.11
CA PRO A 926 -30.69 -17.72 -16.75
C PRO A 926 -30.94 -19.18 -17.15
N GLY A 927 -31.49 -19.98 -16.23
CA GLY A 927 -31.80 -21.39 -16.46
C GLY A 927 -30.60 -22.36 -16.37
N SER A 928 -29.39 -21.87 -16.11
CA SER A 928 -28.20 -22.72 -15.90
C SER A 928 -28.16 -23.40 -14.53
N PRO A 929 -27.36 -24.48 -14.35
CA PRO A 929 -27.15 -25.08 -13.03
C PRO A 929 -26.65 -24.08 -11.98
N GLU A 930 -25.76 -23.16 -12.36
CA GLU A 930 -25.22 -22.12 -11.49
C GLU A 930 -26.31 -21.13 -11.05
N PHE A 931 -27.28 -20.84 -11.94
CA PHE A 931 -28.44 -20.01 -11.62
C PHE A 931 -29.38 -20.70 -10.63
N GLN A 932 -29.62 -22.00 -10.79
CA GLN A 932 -30.44 -22.79 -9.86
C GLN A 932 -29.78 -22.88 -8.48
N GLU A 933 -28.46 -23.06 -8.43
CA GLU A 933 -27.70 -23.03 -7.19
C GLU A 933 -27.82 -21.66 -6.51
N LEU A 934 -27.71 -20.55 -7.26
CA LEU A 934 -27.90 -19.20 -6.72
C LEU A 934 -29.31 -18.99 -6.15
N ILE A 935 -30.37 -19.45 -6.84
CA ILE A 935 -31.74 -19.40 -6.32
C ILE A 935 -31.83 -20.17 -5.00
N SER A 936 -31.23 -21.36 -4.93
CA SER A 936 -31.24 -22.17 -3.72
C SER A 936 -30.53 -21.48 -2.54
N GLN A 937 -29.42 -20.78 -2.81
CA GLN A 937 -28.67 -20.01 -1.82
C GLN A 937 -29.46 -18.79 -1.37
N ALA A 938 -30.04 -18.02 -2.30
CA ALA A 938 -30.86 -16.85 -1.99
C ALA A 938 -32.08 -17.20 -1.13
N ARG A 939 -32.67 -18.39 -1.29
CA ARG A 939 -33.75 -18.89 -0.41
C ARG A 939 -33.29 -19.22 1.01
N ARG A 940 -32.02 -19.62 1.19
CA ARG A 940 -31.44 -19.91 2.51
C ARG A 940 -30.96 -18.65 3.21
N ASP A 941 -30.39 -17.72 2.46
CA ASP A 941 -29.86 -16.45 2.94
C ASP A 941 -30.26 -15.30 1.99
N PRO A 942 -31.26 -14.49 2.36
CA PRO A 942 -31.69 -13.32 1.60
C PRO A 942 -30.59 -12.29 1.34
N GLU A 943 -29.54 -12.25 2.16
CA GLU A 943 -28.43 -11.30 2.01
C GLU A 943 -27.49 -11.67 0.85
N THR A 944 -27.62 -12.89 0.29
CA THR A 944 -26.86 -13.36 -0.88
C THR A 944 -26.93 -12.35 -2.03
N LYS A 945 -28.09 -11.69 -2.24
CA LYS A 945 -28.28 -10.69 -3.31
C LYS A 945 -27.27 -9.55 -3.25
N ASN A 946 -26.80 -9.18 -2.06
CA ASN A 946 -25.88 -8.05 -1.87
C ASN A 946 -24.50 -8.30 -2.51
N GLY A 947 -24.17 -9.57 -2.76
CA GLY A 947 -22.95 -9.99 -3.45
C GLY A 947 -23.03 -9.95 -4.97
N TYR A 948 -24.15 -9.53 -5.57
CA TYR A 948 -24.38 -9.62 -7.02
C TYR A 948 -24.78 -8.30 -7.67
N ILE A 949 -24.49 -8.20 -8.96
CA ILE A 949 -24.88 -7.13 -9.87
C ILE A 949 -25.68 -7.72 -11.03
N LEU A 950 -26.82 -7.11 -11.36
CA LEU A 950 -27.65 -7.47 -12.50
C LEU A 950 -27.40 -6.49 -13.63
N LYS A 951 -27.02 -7.03 -14.79
CA LYS A 951 -26.75 -6.22 -15.99
C LYS A 951 -27.70 -6.62 -17.12
N PRO A 952 -28.40 -5.68 -17.77
CA PRO A 952 -29.21 -6.03 -18.92
C PRO A 952 -28.36 -6.64 -20.03
N ILE A 953 -28.88 -7.69 -20.68
CA ILE A 953 -28.11 -8.56 -21.58
C ILE A 953 -27.46 -7.81 -22.77
N ARG A 954 -28.15 -6.79 -23.33
CA ARG A 954 -27.76 -6.09 -24.57
C ARG A 954 -27.76 -4.56 -24.50
N GLU A 955 -28.04 -3.99 -23.33
CA GLU A 955 -27.92 -2.54 -23.13
C GLU A 955 -26.45 -2.12 -22.99
N ALA A 956 -26.14 -0.90 -23.41
CA ALA A 956 -24.82 -0.29 -23.29
C ALA A 956 -24.84 0.92 -22.34
N ARG A 957 -23.67 1.52 -22.09
CA ARG A 957 -23.52 2.76 -21.30
C ARG A 957 -24.08 2.67 -19.86
N GLY A 958 -24.05 1.48 -19.25
CA GLY A 958 -24.51 1.30 -17.87
C GLY A 958 -26.01 1.50 -17.63
N THR A 959 -26.82 1.67 -18.68
CA THR A 959 -28.26 1.90 -18.53
C THR A 959 -28.96 0.66 -18.01
N GLY A 960 -29.73 0.80 -16.94
CA GLY A 960 -30.55 -0.28 -16.37
C GLY A 960 -29.78 -1.31 -15.54
N ILE A 961 -28.52 -1.05 -15.17
CA ILE A 961 -27.78 -1.88 -14.20
C ILE A 961 -28.41 -1.73 -12.81
N LEU A 962 -28.55 -2.85 -12.11
CA LEU A 962 -29.07 -2.91 -10.74
C LEU A 962 -28.05 -3.59 -9.83
N LEU A 963 -27.83 -3.05 -8.63
CA LEU A 963 -27.05 -3.72 -7.60
C LEU A 963 -27.99 -4.48 -6.68
N GLY A 964 -27.71 -5.75 -6.40
CA GLY A 964 -28.58 -6.56 -5.55
C GLY A 964 -28.74 -5.98 -4.13
N ARG A 965 -27.73 -5.25 -3.64
CA ARG A 965 -27.80 -4.54 -2.36
C ARG A 965 -28.76 -3.34 -2.33
N ASP A 966 -29.03 -2.73 -3.49
CA ASP A 966 -29.84 -1.51 -3.57
C ASP A 966 -31.32 -1.80 -3.89
N ILE A 967 -31.64 -3.05 -4.23
CA ILE A 967 -33.01 -3.51 -4.50
C ILE A 967 -33.55 -4.37 -3.36
N SER A 968 -34.88 -4.36 -3.19
CA SER A 968 -35.55 -5.16 -2.15
C SER A 968 -35.45 -6.65 -2.45
N THR A 969 -35.55 -7.49 -1.42
CA THR A 969 -35.57 -8.96 -1.59
C THR A 969 -36.73 -9.41 -2.48
N THR A 970 -37.92 -8.81 -2.31
CA THR A 970 -39.07 -9.09 -3.17
C THR A 970 -38.80 -8.74 -4.63
N GLN A 971 -38.21 -7.57 -4.90
CA GLN A 971 -37.85 -7.18 -6.26
C GLN A 971 -36.79 -8.11 -6.86
N TRP A 972 -35.81 -8.54 -6.07
CA TRP A 972 -34.80 -9.52 -6.49
C TRP A 972 -35.45 -10.88 -6.85
N GLU A 973 -36.36 -11.39 -6.02
CA GLU A 973 -37.09 -12.63 -6.27
C GLU A 973 -37.99 -12.55 -7.51
N GLU A 974 -38.70 -11.43 -7.70
CA GLU A 974 -39.50 -11.18 -8.90
C GLU A 974 -38.64 -11.19 -10.17
N ILE A 975 -37.45 -10.58 -10.12
CA ILE A 975 -36.51 -10.56 -11.24
C ILE A 975 -35.94 -11.96 -11.52
N LEU A 976 -35.60 -12.74 -10.49
CA LEU A 976 -35.13 -14.12 -10.68
C LEU A 976 -36.25 -15.03 -11.25
N ALA A 977 -37.48 -14.87 -10.76
CA ALA A 977 -38.64 -15.62 -11.25
C ALA A 977 -38.96 -15.29 -12.72
N SER A 978 -38.85 -14.01 -13.12
CA SER A 978 -39.06 -13.61 -14.52
C SER A 978 -37.95 -14.13 -15.45
N MET A 979 -36.72 -14.23 -14.97
CA MET A 979 -35.63 -14.88 -15.72
C MET A 979 -35.85 -16.36 -15.91
N GLU A 980 -36.37 -17.05 -14.89
CA GLU A 980 -36.67 -18.48 -14.93
C GLU A 980 -37.82 -18.77 -15.91
N SER A 981 -38.91 -17.99 -15.87
CA SER A 981 -40.02 -18.13 -16.82
C SER A 981 -39.61 -17.79 -18.26
N SER A 982 -38.82 -16.74 -18.46
CA SER A 982 -38.33 -16.31 -19.79
C SER A 982 -37.36 -17.30 -20.42
N SER A 983 -36.60 -18.05 -19.60
CA SER A 983 -35.70 -19.11 -20.09
C SER A 983 -36.45 -20.32 -20.70
N SER A 984 -37.77 -20.42 -20.46
CA SER A 984 -38.64 -21.49 -20.96
C SER A 984 -39.29 -21.19 -22.33
N GLY A 985 -38.93 -20.07 -22.98
CA GLY A 985 -39.34 -19.76 -24.36
C GLY A 985 -40.74 -19.17 -24.52
N ILE A 986 -41.37 -18.67 -23.45
CA ILE A 986 -42.70 -18.04 -23.51
C ILE A 986 -42.57 -16.53 -23.67
N ASP A 987 -42.98 -16.09 -24.85
CA ASP A 987 -43.28 -14.74 -25.33
C ASP A 987 -43.37 -13.61 -24.27
N SER A 988 -42.34 -12.75 -24.19
CA SER A 988 -42.51 -11.36 -23.78
C SER A 988 -41.46 -10.46 -24.45
N SER A 989 -41.80 -9.89 -25.60
CA SER A 989 -41.00 -8.87 -26.32
C SER A 989 -40.86 -7.53 -25.56
N THR A 990 -41.12 -7.52 -24.24
CA THR A 990 -41.24 -6.32 -23.41
C THR A 990 -40.59 -6.44 -22.03
N GLU A 991 -40.17 -7.62 -21.55
CA GLU A 991 -39.51 -7.74 -20.24
C GLU A 991 -37.98 -7.64 -20.35
N LYS A 992 -37.37 -6.85 -19.47
CA LYS A 992 -35.91 -6.67 -19.43
C LYS A 992 -35.24 -7.93 -18.86
N MET A 993 -34.47 -8.64 -19.68
CA MET A 993 -33.62 -9.74 -19.22
C MET A 993 -32.27 -9.22 -18.72
N TYR A 994 -31.73 -9.85 -17.67
CA TYR A 994 -30.41 -9.56 -17.13
C TYR A 994 -29.50 -10.79 -17.10
N VAL A 995 -28.20 -10.54 -17.02
CA VAL A 995 -27.19 -11.49 -16.52
C VAL A 995 -26.84 -11.16 -15.08
N LEU A 996 -26.43 -12.20 -14.34
CA LEU A 996 -25.94 -12.07 -12.98
C LEU A 996 -24.42 -12.23 -12.96
N GLN A 997 -23.74 -11.27 -12.35
CA GLN A 997 -22.29 -11.32 -12.09
C GLN A 997 -22.06 -11.05 -10.61
N PRO A 998 -21.00 -11.61 -9.99
CA PRO A 998 -20.61 -11.22 -8.65
C PRO A 998 -20.18 -9.75 -8.63
N LEU A 999 -20.54 -9.04 -7.57
CA LEU A 999 -20.15 -7.65 -7.34
C LEU A 999 -18.68 -7.59 -6.94
N ILE A 1000 -17.82 -7.30 -7.90
CA ILE A 1000 -16.38 -7.19 -7.69
C ILE A 1000 -16.05 -5.90 -6.93
N LYS A 1001 -15.34 -6.04 -5.81
CA LYS A 1001 -14.79 -4.89 -5.08
C LYS A 1001 -13.61 -4.32 -5.88
N LEU A 1002 -13.75 -3.08 -6.32
CA LEU A 1002 -12.72 -2.38 -7.09
C LEU A 1002 -11.72 -1.69 -6.18
N ARG A 1003 -10.47 -1.63 -6.63
CA ARG A 1003 -9.43 -0.82 -5.99
C ARG A 1003 -9.79 0.67 -6.09
N VAL A 1004 -9.45 1.42 -5.05
CA VAL A 1004 -9.61 2.88 -4.98
C VAL A 1004 -8.24 3.53 -5.13
N PHE A 1005 -8.17 4.60 -5.90
CA PHE A 1005 -6.97 5.39 -6.16
C PHE A 1005 -7.22 6.85 -5.79
N ASP A 1006 -6.18 7.54 -5.31
CA ASP A 1006 -6.21 8.98 -5.08
C ASP A 1006 -5.72 9.68 -6.35
N TRP A 1007 -6.63 10.27 -7.12
CA TRP A 1007 -6.32 10.88 -8.42
C TRP A 1007 -6.59 12.39 -8.41
N PHE A 1008 -5.71 13.15 -9.05
CA PHE A 1008 -5.88 14.58 -9.26
C PHE A 1008 -6.77 14.81 -10.50
N TRP A 1009 -7.97 15.32 -10.26
CA TRP A 1009 -8.95 15.55 -11.33
C TRP A 1009 -8.65 16.86 -12.06
N ASP A 1010 -8.70 17.97 -11.34
CA ASP A 1010 -8.48 19.31 -11.86
C ASP A 1010 -8.20 20.30 -10.71
N GLU A 1011 -8.01 21.58 -11.06
CA GLU A 1011 -7.72 22.63 -10.06
C GLU A 1011 -8.87 22.91 -9.09
N GLU A 1012 -10.11 22.65 -9.47
CA GLU A 1012 -11.30 22.88 -8.65
C GLU A 1012 -11.58 21.68 -7.74
N ARG A 1013 -11.56 20.48 -8.32
CA ARG A 1013 -11.90 19.22 -7.65
C ARG A 1013 -10.74 18.60 -6.88
N LYS A 1014 -9.49 18.99 -7.19
CA LYS A 1014 -8.23 18.50 -6.58
C LYS A 1014 -8.15 16.96 -6.56
N ILE A 1015 -7.52 16.41 -5.51
CA ILE A 1015 -7.38 14.95 -5.32
C ILE A 1015 -8.74 14.38 -4.88
N ARG A 1016 -9.18 13.32 -5.56
CA ARG A 1016 -10.38 12.56 -5.21
C ARG A 1016 -10.05 11.08 -5.15
N LYS A 1017 -10.66 10.42 -4.17
CA LYS A 1017 -10.75 8.96 -4.17
C LYS A 1017 -11.64 8.53 -5.33
N SER A 1018 -11.09 7.72 -6.20
CA SER A 1018 -11.74 7.29 -7.44
C SER A 1018 -11.63 5.80 -7.66
N ARG A 1019 -12.68 5.23 -8.24
CA ARG A 1019 -12.66 3.89 -8.85
C ARG A 1019 -12.47 4.07 -10.35
N VAL A 1020 -11.97 3.03 -11.02
CA VAL A 1020 -11.61 3.10 -12.44
C VAL A 1020 -12.16 1.91 -13.21
N VAL A 1021 -12.58 2.16 -14.45
CA VAL A 1021 -12.97 1.15 -15.43
C VAL A 1021 -12.20 1.42 -16.72
N GLY A 1022 -11.31 0.48 -17.06
CA GLY A 1022 -10.52 0.52 -18.28
C GLY A 1022 -11.27 -0.07 -19.47
N THR A 1023 -10.67 0.05 -20.64
CA THR A 1023 -11.16 -0.60 -21.85
C THR A 1023 -9.97 -0.90 -22.76
N TYR A 1024 -10.10 -1.88 -23.65
CA TYR A 1024 -9.14 -2.10 -24.73
C TYR A 1024 -9.89 -2.39 -26.03
N TYR A 1025 -9.18 -2.33 -27.15
CA TYR A 1025 -9.76 -2.55 -28.47
C TYR A 1025 -9.19 -3.82 -29.11
N SER A 1026 -10.08 -4.58 -29.74
CA SER A 1026 -9.74 -5.71 -30.60
C SER A 1026 -10.41 -5.53 -31.95
N VAL A 1027 -9.61 -5.41 -33.01
CA VAL A 1027 -10.10 -5.26 -34.38
C VAL A 1027 -9.82 -6.54 -35.15
N ASN A 1028 -10.86 -7.12 -35.74
CA ASN A 1028 -10.79 -8.36 -36.51
C ASN A 1028 -10.07 -9.50 -35.76
N GLY A 1029 -10.28 -9.55 -34.44
CA GLY A 1029 -9.69 -10.54 -33.52
C GLY A 1029 -8.27 -10.23 -33.04
N ARG A 1030 -7.64 -9.14 -33.49
CA ARG A 1030 -6.29 -8.74 -33.07
C ARG A 1030 -6.34 -7.63 -32.02
N PHE A 1031 -5.44 -7.70 -31.04
CA PHE A 1031 -5.30 -6.65 -30.04
C PHE A 1031 -4.81 -5.36 -30.70
N ALA A 1032 -5.63 -4.30 -30.65
CA ALA A 1032 -5.31 -3.02 -31.26
C ALA A 1032 -4.63 -2.06 -30.26
N GLY A 1033 -4.89 -2.23 -28.96
CA GLY A 1033 -4.27 -1.43 -27.90
C GLY A 1033 -5.18 -1.19 -26.70
N LEU A 1034 -4.57 -0.73 -25.61
CA LEU A 1034 -5.29 -0.26 -24.43
C LEU A 1034 -6.00 1.07 -24.75
N GLY A 1035 -7.25 1.19 -24.27
CA GLY A 1035 -8.05 2.39 -24.37
C GLY A 1035 -7.89 3.31 -23.16
N ILE A 1036 -8.92 4.09 -22.89
CA ILE A 1036 -8.93 5.12 -21.84
C ILE A 1036 -9.47 4.53 -20.53
N TRP A 1037 -8.91 4.97 -19.40
CA TRP A 1037 -9.50 4.74 -18.07
C TRP A 1037 -10.60 5.77 -17.79
N ARG A 1038 -11.81 5.28 -17.49
CA ARG A 1038 -12.90 6.12 -16.99
C ARG A 1038 -12.87 6.11 -15.48
N THR A 1039 -12.93 7.28 -14.87
CA THR A 1039 -12.83 7.46 -13.42
C THR A 1039 -14.12 8.01 -12.87
N GLY A 1040 -14.51 7.56 -11.69
CA GLY A 1040 -15.65 8.09 -10.96
C GLY A 1040 -15.33 8.19 -9.49
N VAL A 1041 -16.01 9.08 -8.77
CA VAL A 1041 -15.90 9.18 -7.31
C VAL A 1041 -16.38 7.89 -6.64
N VAL A 1042 -15.87 7.57 -5.44
CA VAL A 1042 -16.22 6.31 -4.73
C VAL A 1042 -17.72 6.18 -4.43
N ALA A 1043 -18.46 7.29 -4.38
CA ALA A 1043 -19.91 7.31 -4.21
C ALA A 1043 -20.67 6.77 -5.43
N GLU A 1044 -20.05 6.76 -6.61
CA GLU A 1044 -20.62 6.17 -7.82
C GLU A 1044 -20.38 4.67 -7.82
N ASP A 1045 -21.47 3.92 -7.95
CA ASP A 1045 -21.43 2.46 -7.96
C ASP A 1045 -21.35 1.85 -9.36
N VAL A 1046 -21.69 2.63 -10.38
CA VAL A 1046 -21.57 2.26 -11.79
C VAL A 1046 -20.83 3.36 -12.53
N ILE A 1047 -19.64 3.03 -13.04
CA ILE A 1047 -18.82 3.93 -13.84
C ILE A 1047 -19.03 3.60 -15.31
N SER A 1048 -19.57 4.56 -16.06
CA SER A 1048 -19.89 4.42 -17.48
C SER A 1048 -19.65 5.75 -18.21
N ALA A 1049 -19.73 5.72 -19.54
CA ALA A 1049 -19.61 6.93 -20.38
C ALA A 1049 -20.77 7.95 -20.20
N SER A 1050 -21.79 7.62 -19.40
CA SER A 1050 -22.91 8.52 -19.08
C SER A 1050 -22.95 8.91 -17.59
N THR A 1051 -21.96 8.50 -16.81
CA THR A 1051 -21.84 8.90 -15.40
C THR A 1051 -21.49 10.39 -15.35
N LYS A 1052 -22.22 11.16 -14.54
CA LYS A 1052 -22.23 12.64 -14.60
C LYS A 1052 -20.89 13.30 -14.27
N ASP A 1053 -20.17 12.75 -13.29
CA ASP A 1053 -18.83 13.21 -12.90
C ASP A 1053 -17.84 12.11 -13.22
N THR A 1054 -17.29 12.13 -14.44
CA THR A 1054 -16.18 11.25 -14.83
C THR A 1054 -15.03 12.00 -15.43
N SER A 1055 -13.83 11.43 -15.32
CA SER A 1055 -12.64 11.90 -16.03
C SER A 1055 -12.03 10.74 -16.82
N ALA A 1056 -11.41 11.07 -17.95
CA ALA A 1056 -10.77 10.17 -18.88
C ALA A 1056 -9.25 10.25 -18.71
N VAL A 1057 -8.57 9.15 -18.42
CA VAL A 1057 -7.13 9.12 -18.18
C VAL A 1057 -6.43 8.17 -19.14
N LEU A 1058 -5.37 8.66 -19.79
CA LEU A 1058 -4.50 7.88 -20.67
C LEU A 1058 -3.45 7.10 -19.87
N SER A 1059 -2.73 6.20 -20.53
CA SER A 1059 -1.72 5.37 -19.89
C SER A 1059 -0.34 5.53 -20.52
N VAL A 1060 0.68 5.41 -19.68
CA VAL A 1060 2.09 5.35 -20.07
C VAL A 1060 2.74 4.12 -19.46
N VAL A 1061 3.79 3.62 -20.11
CA VAL A 1061 4.58 2.48 -19.66
C VAL A 1061 6.02 2.92 -19.43
N LEU A 1062 6.65 2.31 -18.43
CA LEU A 1062 8.10 2.40 -18.21
C LEU A 1062 8.75 1.27 -19.00
N GLY A 1063 9.54 1.62 -20.01
CA GLY A 1063 10.38 0.69 -20.73
C GLY A 1063 11.37 0.02 -19.78
N GLU A 1064 11.53 -1.30 -19.90
CA GLU A 1064 12.60 -2.00 -19.19
C GLU A 1064 13.92 -1.43 -19.70
N SER A 1065 14.72 -0.84 -18.80
CA SER A 1065 16.11 -0.54 -19.10
C SER A 1065 16.75 -1.83 -19.61
N GLN A 1066 17.20 -1.84 -20.87
CA GLN A 1066 18.12 -2.87 -21.33
C GLN A 1066 19.36 -2.80 -20.44
N GLY A 1067 19.41 -3.65 -19.43
CA GLY A 1067 20.42 -3.67 -18.38
C GLY A 1067 20.56 -5.07 -17.82
N GLU A 1068 21.52 -5.79 -18.42
CA GLU A 1068 22.31 -6.87 -17.82
C GLU A 1068 21.58 -8.19 -17.46
N HIS A 1069 21.11 -8.88 -18.50
CA HIS A 1069 21.37 -10.32 -18.58
C HIS A 1069 22.78 -10.52 -19.16
N SER A 1070 23.79 -10.48 -18.29
CA SER A 1070 25.12 -11.04 -18.55
C SER A 1070 25.71 -11.58 -17.26
#